data_AF-A0A525C3S2-F1
#
_entry.id   AF-A0A525C3S2-F1
#
_cell.length_a   1.000
_cell.length_b   1.000
_cell.length_c   1.000
_cell.angle_alpha   90.00
_cell.angle_beta   90.00
_cell.angle_gamma   90.00
#
_symmetry.space_group_name_H-M   'P 1'
#
loop_
_entity.id
_entity.type
_entity.pdbx_description
1 polymer ?
#
loop_
_entity_poly.entity_id
_entity_poly.type
_entity_poly.pdbx_seq_one_letter_code
_entity_poly.pdbx_strand_id
1 'polypeptide(L)'
;MNHFARYLLFLVGLCLLLGAADTAMADLGNEFTEAWNDFHALADDTQRRQYRSNWQDLEKRFLDIYRSDPGGAYAAKSIYYAGRVNQELGVQSSLSSDFHKAIDYYNRVASRFPGHTWTDDALFRAATIYLYHLDKPEQAQAVLNSIISDHPQGDMLVRAEELMAEVQGGDLSAQLPPDRESLPRVEPSDEPADVPEPSAESGPSLEGDVVEYASAQGPVTEAVAHAVTEPVPYNGITLLNEVRYQSSDEYTRVVIDVNHEVTYTYQALAADPANDKPPRMYIDLHDTRLGPSVHNVAISDGILMRVRVGQYQPDVARVVLDFEDMQQFQIFALNNPFRLIIDVSAPGTEPGQATQTVDAAPEADPEALDAALAEAMQQNPPEEPHNEPEPPHYQGQDNPQVAEVVPEPAPEYTPPPGSEDQTGTLVEQLGLTVQTIMLDAGHGGRDPGASGNGLVEKEVNLQFVLILGELLTQRGYTVLYTRDSDEFIPLEDRSGMANVHKADLFISVHCNAFTGPGLHGLETYSLNLASSEDAVRVAARENDGTTRSISDLDVILTDLMLNSKINESQDLADTVHTSLVASSRQVYDIRDLGTRTAPFYVLMGAKMPAILVELGYLTNGTDAEHLADEDYLRRMAAGLAQGIEDYKSKIEHFAALQ
;
A
#
# COMPACT_ATOMS: atom_id res chain seq x y z
N MET A 1 -63.74 6.71 22.42
CA MET A 1 -63.29 7.34 21.15
C MET A 1 -64.03 6.68 20.00
N ASN A 2 -64.84 7.45 19.26
CA ASN A 2 -65.59 6.93 18.10
C ASN A 2 -64.63 6.38 17.04
N HIS A 3 -64.99 5.25 16.41
CA HIS A 3 -64.22 4.60 15.35
C HIS A 3 -63.84 5.57 14.21
N PHE A 4 -64.67 6.57 13.96
CA PHE A 4 -64.43 7.62 12.97
C PHE A 4 -63.20 8.50 13.29
N ALA A 5 -62.96 8.81 14.57
CA ALA A 5 -61.82 9.64 14.98
C ALA A 5 -60.47 8.89 14.85
N ARG A 6 -60.49 7.56 15.01
CA ARG A 6 -59.31 6.71 14.79
C ARG A 6 -58.96 6.58 13.31
N TYR A 7 -59.98 6.49 12.43
CA TYR A 7 -59.78 6.45 10.98
C TYR A 7 -59.25 7.77 10.42
N LEU A 8 -59.74 8.90 10.93
CA LEU A 8 -59.27 10.22 10.52
C LEU A 8 -57.83 10.50 10.98
N LEU A 9 -57.46 10.09 12.19
CA LEU A 9 -56.08 10.20 12.68
C LEU A 9 -55.12 9.28 11.91
N PHE A 10 -55.58 8.10 11.48
CA PHE A 10 -54.78 7.19 10.64
C PHE A 10 -54.57 7.76 9.23
N LEU A 11 -55.60 8.34 8.61
CA LEU A 11 -55.50 9.01 7.31
C LEU A 11 -54.62 10.26 7.35
N VAL A 12 -54.71 11.08 8.40
CA VAL A 12 -53.84 12.26 8.58
C VAL A 12 -52.39 11.83 8.84
N GLY A 13 -52.17 10.77 9.62
CA GLY A 13 -50.83 10.19 9.81
C GLY A 13 -50.24 9.62 8.51
N LEU A 14 -51.05 8.96 7.69
CA LEU A 14 -50.64 8.43 6.38
C LEU A 14 -50.31 9.57 5.39
N CYS A 15 -51.11 10.64 5.35
CA CYS A 15 -50.82 11.80 4.50
C CYS A 15 -49.57 12.58 4.95
N LEU A 16 -49.27 12.63 6.26
CA LEU A 16 -48.04 13.27 6.77
C LEU A 16 -46.79 12.42 6.48
N LEU A 17 -46.91 11.08 6.51
CA LEU A 17 -45.82 10.18 6.12
C LEU A 17 -45.53 10.22 4.63
N LEU A 18 -46.57 10.31 3.79
CA LEU A 18 -46.42 10.47 2.34
C LEU A 18 -45.76 11.81 1.97
N GLY A 19 -46.15 12.92 2.61
CA GLY A 19 -45.55 14.23 2.36
C GLY A 19 -44.10 14.38 2.81
N ALA A 20 -43.66 13.64 3.84
CA ALA A 20 -42.27 13.64 4.29
C ALA A 20 -41.33 12.86 3.36
N ALA A 21 -41.83 11.77 2.75
CA ALA A 21 -41.06 10.99 1.78
C ALA A 21 -40.81 11.77 0.47
N ASP A 22 -41.81 12.53 -0.01
CA ASP A 22 -41.67 13.38 -1.20
C ASP A 22 -40.64 14.50 -0.98
N THR A 23 -40.61 15.11 0.22
CA THR A 23 -39.61 16.14 0.54
C THR A 23 -38.20 15.59 0.66
N ALA A 24 -38.02 14.37 1.19
CA ALA A 24 -36.70 13.74 1.32
C ALA A 24 -36.13 13.27 -0.03
N MET A 25 -36.98 12.77 -0.95
CA MET A 25 -36.55 12.43 -2.30
C MET A 25 -36.16 13.66 -3.13
N ALA A 26 -36.90 14.77 -2.97
CA ALA A 26 -36.56 16.03 -3.63
C ALA A 26 -35.20 16.59 -3.15
N ASP A 27 -34.82 16.31 -1.90
CA ASP A 27 -33.55 16.73 -1.31
C ASP A 27 -32.36 15.93 -1.89
N LEU A 28 -32.45 14.60 -1.92
CA LEU A 28 -31.41 13.73 -2.48
C LEU A 28 -31.16 13.98 -3.98
N GLY A 29 -32.21 14.32 -4.74
CA GLY A 29 -32.06 14.70 -6.14
C GLY A 29 -31.29 15.99 -6.35
N ASN A 30 -31.46 16.98 -5.45
CA ASN A 30 -30.69 18.22 -5.49
C ASN A 30 -29.23 17.97 -5.09
N GLU A 31 -28.99 17.19 -4.03
CA GLU A 31 -27.64 16.82 -3.59
C GLU A 31 -26.86 16.10 -4.69
N PHE A 32 -27.51 15.14 -5.36
CA PHE A 32 -26.91 14.44 -6.51
C PHE A 32 -26.59 15.40 -7.65
N THR A 33 -27.54 16.29 -8.00
CA THR A 33 -27.36 17.27 -9.08
C THR A 33 -26.20 18.23 -8.76
N GLU A 34 -26.06 18.66 -7.51
CA GLU A 34 -24.95 19.51 -7.08
C GLU A 34 -23.61 18.77 -7.18
N ALA A 35 -23.51 17.55 -6.63
CA ALA A 35 -22.29 16.75 -6.72
C ALA A 35 -21.91 16.42 -8.18
N TRP A 36 -22.90 16.17 -9.02
CA TRP A 36 -22.73 15.94 -10.46
C TRP A 36 -22.20 17.18 -11.20
N ASN A 37 -22.71 18.37 -10.91
CA ASN A 37 -22.20 19.62 -11.47
C ASN A 37 -20.76 19.88 -11.01
N ASP A 38 -20.46 19.63 -9.73
CA ASP A 38 -19.13 19.83 -9.16
C ASP A 38 -18.11 18.84 -9.73
N PHE A 39 -18.51 17.60 -10.03
CA PHE A 39 -17.67 16.64 -10.74
C PHE A 39 -17.21 17.18 -12.10
N HIS A 40 -18.13 17.68 -12.92
CA HIS A 40 -17.81 18.24 -14.23
C HIS A 40 -16.98 19.52 -14.11
N ALA A 41 -17.33 20.40 -13.18
CA ALA A 41 -16.56 21.61 -12.92
C ALA A 41 -15.13 21.30 -12.46
N LEU A 42 -14.93 20.24 -11.67
CA LEU A 42 -13.60 19.80 -11.25
C LEU A 42 -12.82 19.20 -12.43
N ALA A 43 -13.45 18.35 -13.26
CA ALA A 43 -12.80 17.73 -14.42
C ALA A 43 -12.25 18.77 -15.43
N ASP A 44 -12.99 19.88 -15.60
CA ASP A 44 -12.61 20.98 -16.48
C ASP A 44 -11.58 21.96 -15.88
N ASP A 45 -11.40 21.96 -14.54
CA ASP A 45 -10.49 22.87 -13.85
C ASP A 45 -9.09 22.26 -13.74
N THR A 46 -8.18 22.66 -14.64
CA THR A 46 -6.81 22.14 -14.70
C THR A 46 -5.99 22.35 -13.42
N GLN A 47 -6.32 23.38 -12.62
CA GLN A 47 -5.59 23.65 -11.38
C GLN A 47 -6.16 22.83 -10.23
N ARG A 48 -7.48 22.67 -10.14
CA ARG A 48 -8.10 21.93 -9.03
C ARG A 48 -8.05 20.42 -9.22
N ARG A 49 -8.09 19.93 -10.47
CA ARG A 49 -8.11 18.50 -10.77
C ARG A 49 -6.84 17.75 -10.39
N GLN A 50 -5.70 18.43 -10.25
CA GLN A 50 -4.44 17.77 -9.87
C GLN A 50 -4.42 17.33 -8.39
N TYR A 51 -5.31 17.88 -7.56
CA TYR A 51 -5.36 17.56 -6.13
C TYR A 51 -6.32 16.39 -5.86
N ARG A 52 -5.80 15.32 -5.23
CA ARG A 52 -6.56 14.10 -4.91
C ARG A 52 -7.71 14.40 -3.95
N SER A 53 -7.46 15.29 -3.00
CA SER A 53 -8.43 15.72 -1.98
C SER A 53 -9.75 16.19 -2.60
N ASN A 54 -9.70 16.97 -3.69
CA ASN A 54 -10.90 17.44 -4.39
C ASN A 54 -11.74 16.29 -4.97
N TRP A 55 -11.10 15.23 -5.47
CA TRP A 55 -11.78 14.05 -5.98
C TRP A 55 -12.36 13.20 -4.85
N GLN A 56 -11.60 12.99 -3.77
CA GLN A 56 -12.07 12.22 -2.60
C GLN A 56 -13.30 12.87 -1.94
N ASP A 57 -13.36 14.20 -1.89
CA ASP A 57 -14.54 14.92 -1.38
C ASP A 57 -15.79 14.66 -2.23
N LEU A 58 -15.64 14.60 -3.55
CA LEU A 58 -16.75 14.25 -4.46
C LEU A 58 -17.17 12.79 -4.34
N GLU A 59 -16.22 11.86 -4.26
CA GLU A 59 -16.49 10.45 -4.00
C GLU A 59 -17.33 10.29 -2.73
N LYS A 60 -16.90 10.95 -1.64
CA LYS A 60 -17.62 10.91 -0.37
C LYS A 60 -19.06 11.39 -0.52
N ARG A 61 -19.29 12.50 -1.22
CA ARG A 61 -20.65 13.04 -1.45
C ARG A 61 -21.53 12.06 -2.21
N PHE A 62 -21.03 11.44 -3.29
CA PHE A 62 -21.80 10.42 -4.00
C PHE A 62 -22.10 9.20 -3.12
N LEU A 63 -21.14 8.74 -2.32
CA LEU A 63 -21.35 7.61 -1.41
C LEU A 63 -22.31 7.95 -0.26
N ASP A 64 -22.35 9.19 0.22
CA ASP A 64 -23.29 9.64 1.24
C ASP A 64 -24.72 9.68 0.70
N ILE A 65 -24.92 10.10 -0.56
CA ILE A 65 -26.22 10.01 -1.26
C ILE A 65 -26.65 8.53 -1.37
N TYR A 66 -25.75 7.64 -1.79
CA TYR A 66 -26.04 6.20 -1.87
C TYR A 66 -26.40 5.61 -0.50
N ARG A 67 -25.66 5.94 0.56
CA ARG A 67 -25.92 5.44 1.92
C ARG A 67 -27.25 5.92 2.48
N SER A 68 -27.68 7.11 2.08
CA SER A 68 -28.94 7.72 2.52
C SER A 68 -30.16 7.01 1.95
N ASP A 69 -30.08 6.54 0.69
CA ASP A 69 -31.12 5.72 0.07
C ASP A 69 -30.53 4.64 -0.88
N PRO A 70 -30.06 3.49 -0.35
CA PRO A 70 -29.38 2.45 -1.14
C PRO A 70 -30.26 1.74 -2.19
N GLY A 71 -31.59 1.86 -2.08
CA GLY A 71 -32.54 1.32 -3.05
C GLY A 71 -33.21 2.39 -3.91
N GLY A 72 -32.83 3.65 -3.73
CA GLY A 72 -33.46 4.81 -4.35
C GLY A 72 -33.09 5.04 -5.80
N ALA A 73 -33.80 5.99 -6.42
CA ALA A 73 -33.61 6.39 -7.82
C ALA A 73 -32.19 6.92 -8.15
N TYR A 74 -31.42 7.30 -7.13
CA TYR A 74 -30.03 7.79 -7.28
C TYR A 74 -28.98 6.76 -6.85
N ALA A 75 -29.37 5.60 -6.31
CA ALA A 75 -28.42 4.65 -5.73
C ALA A 75 -27.40 4.12 -6.74
N ALA A 76 -27.87 3.62 -7.89
CA ALA A 76 -27.00 3.13 -8.97
C ALA A 76 -26.13 4.26 -9.57
N LYS A 77 -26.71 5.45 -9.76
CA LYS A 77 -26.01 6.63 -10.30
C LYS A 77 -24.89 7.10 -9.38
N SER A 78 -25.14 7.11 -8.07
CA SER A 78 -24.17 7.53 -7.07
C SER A 78 -22.96 6.60 -7.02
N ILE A 79 -23.15 5.27 -7.03
CA ILE A 79 -22.03 4.33 -7.10
C ILE A 79 -21.28 4.47 -8.43
N TYR A 80 -22.00 4.62 -9.55
CA TYR A 80 -21.37 4.85 -10.85
C TYR A 80 -20.49 6.11 -10.86
N TYR A 81 -20.98 7.22 -10.31
CA TYR A 81 -20.21 8.46 -10.24
C TYR A 81 -19.07 8.39 -9.23
N ALA A 82 -19.17 7.61 -8.16
CA ALA A 82 -18.00 7.25 -7.35
C ALA A 82 -16.93 6.52 -8.18
N GLY A 83 -17.35 5.62 -9.08
CA GLY A 83 -16.46 5.01 -10.09
C GLY A 83 -15.83 6.04 -11.02
N ARG A 84 -16.63 6.96 -11.59
CA ARG A 84 -16.13 8.05 -12.46
C ARG A 84 -15.11 8.93 -11.76
N VAL A 85 -15.37 9.32 -10.51
CA VAL A 85 -14.44 10.11 -9.69
C VAL A 85 -13.08 9.41 -9.58
N ASN A 86 -13.08 8.11 -9.27
CA ASN A 86 -11.82 7.36 -9.16
C ASN A 86 -11.16 7.11 -10.52
N GLN A 87 -11.94 7.01 -11.61
CA GLN A 87 -11.40 6.93 -12.96
C GLN A 87 -10.67 8.23 -13.34
N GLU A 88 -11.30 9.40 -13.15
CA GLU A 88 -10.66 10.69 -13.41
C GLU A 88 -9.45 10.91 -12.51
N LEU A 89 -9.55 10.55 -11.23
CA LEU A 89 -8.43 10.58 -10.30
C LEU A 89 -7.27 9.70 -10.79
N GLY A 90 -7.56 8.49 -11.28
CA GLY A 90 -6.57 7.61 -11.90
C GLY A 90 -5.90 8.21 -13.13
N VAL A 91 -6.65 8.97 -13.95
CA VAL A 91 -6.08 9.73 -15.08
C VAL A 91 -5.12 10.81 -14.59
N GLN A 92 -5.43 11.52 -13.51
CA GLN A 92 -4.53 12.56 -12.96
C GLN A 92 -3.33 11.96 -12.21
N SER A 93 -3.54 10.89 -11.44
CA SER A 93 -2.52 10.28 -10.57
C SER A 93 -1.62 9.29 -11.30
N SER A 94 -2.11 8.72 -12.41
CA SER A 94 -1.49 7.57 -13.09
C SER A 94 -1.22 6.40 -12.14
N LEU A 95 -2.13 6.14 -11.20
CA LEU A 95 -2.08 5.02 -10.28
C LEU A 95 -3.12 3.96 -10.67
N SER A 96 -2.66 2.74 -10.94
CA SER A 96 -3.52 1.58 -11.22
C SER A 96 -4.50 1.29 -10.08
N SER A 97 -4.14 1.62 -8.83
CA SER A 97 -5.03 1.48 -7.68
C SER A 97 -6.30 2.34 -7.75
N ASP A 98 -6.22 3.55 -8.32
CA ASP A 98 -7.40 4.40 -8.52
C ASP A 98 -8.30 3.83 -9.64
N PHE A 99 -7.70 3.29 -10.70
CA PHE A 99 -8.41 2.58 -11.76
C PHE A 99 -9.09 1.30 -11.27
N HIS A 100 -8.43 0.51 -10.43
CA HIS A 100 -9.03 -0.67 -9.79
C HIS A 100 -10.18 -0.30 -8.86
N LYS A 101 -10.04 0.80 -8.11
CA LYS A 101 -11.12 1.31 -7.27
C LYS A 101 -12.30 1.79 -8.11
N ALA A 102 -12.06 2.39 -9.27
CA ALA A 102 -13.12 2.72 -10.23
C ALA A 102 -13.83 1.46 -10.76
N ILE A 103 -13.09 0.43 -11.17
CA ILE A 103 -13.62 -0.87 -11.60
C ILE A 103 -14.44 -1.53 -10.49
N ASP A 104 -13.97 -1.53 -9.24
CA ASP A 104 -14.72 -2.06 -8.10
C ASP A 104 -16.07 -1.35 -7.95
N TYR A 105 -16.13 -0.01 -8.02
CA TYR A 105 -17.41 0.69 -8.02
C TYR A 105 -18.30 0.29 -9.19
N TYR A 106 -17.76 0.14 -10.40
CA TYR A 106 -18.53 -0.33 -11.55
C TYR A 106 -19.07 -1.75 -11.38
N ASN A 107 -18.26 -2.67 -10.87
CA ASN A 107 -18.67 -4.04 -10.56
C ASN A 107 -19.73 -4.08 -9.45
N ARG A 108 -19.68 -3.15 -8.49
CA ARG A 108 -20.72 -2.99 -7.46
C ARG A 108 -22.04 -2.50 -8.04
N VAL A 109 -22.02 -1.64 -9.05
CA VAL A 109 -23.24 -1.27 -9.80
C VAL A 109 -23.84 -2.53 -10.43
N ALA A 110 -23.03 -3.30 -11.17
CA ALA A 110 -23.49 -4.50 -11.86
C ALA A 110 -24.02 -5.58 -10.90
N SER A 111 -23.34 -5.79 -9.77
CA SER A 111 -23.73 -6.80 -8.78
C SER A 111 -25.00 -6.41 -8.01
N ARG A 112 -25.17 -5.12 -7.69
CA ARG A 112 -26.30 -4.65 -6.86
C ARG A 112 -27.54 -4.28 -7.67
N PHE A 113 -27.34 -3.83 -8.91
CA PHE A 113 -28.39 -3.32 -9.78
C PHE A 113 -28.38 -4.02 -11.16
N PRO A 114 -28.39 -5.37 -11.24
CA PRO A 114 -28.16 -6.09 -12.50
C PRO A 114 -29.18 -5.76 -13.61
N GLY A 115 -30.40 -5.33 -13.27
CA GLY A 115 -31.42 -4.92 -14.25
C GLY A 115 -31.46 -3.43 -14.57
N HIS A 116 -30.56 -2.61 -14.01
CA HIS A 116 -30.61 -1.15 -14.12
C HIS A 116 -29.88 -0.65 -15.36
N THR A 117 -30.38 0.44 -15.97
CA THR A 117 -29.84 1.07 -17.18
C THR A 117 -28.46 1.73 -17.03
N TRP A 118 -27.80 1.56 -15.88
CA TRP A 118 -26.43 2.07 -15.64
C TRP A 118 -25.44 0.93 -15.46
N THR A 119 -25.91 -0.31 -15.47
CA THR A 119 -25.08 -1.48 -15.26
C THR A 119 -24.23 -1.77 -16.47
N ASP A 120 -24.82 -1.73 -17.66
CA ASP A 120 -24.09 -1.86 -18.91
C ASP A 120 -23.17 -0.66 -19.16
N ASP A 121 -23.57 0.57 -18.80
CA ASP A 121 -22.68 1.74 -18.75
C ASP A 121 -21.46 1.50 -17.83
N ALA A 122 -21.68 0.97 -16.62
CA ALA A 122 -20.63 0.71 -15.64
C ALA A 122 -19.65 -0.37 -16.13
N LEU A 123 -20.17 -1.49 -16.62
CA LEU A 123 -19.38 -2.58 -17.18
C LEU A 123 -18.59 -2.10 -18.40
N PHE A 124 -19.19 -1.29 -19.28
CA PHE A 124 -18.49 -0.75 -20.43
C PHE A 124 -17.31 0.12 -20.00
N ARG A 125 -17.47 0.96 -18.96
CA ARG A 125 -16.34 1.71 -18.40
C ARG A 125 -15.27 0.84 -17.79
N ALA A 126 -15.65 -0.19 -17.03
CA ALA A 126 -14.69 -1.15 -16.50
C ALA A 126 -13.87 -1.80 -17.63
N ALA A 127 -14.51 -2.20 -18.72
CA ALA A 127 -13.82 -2.71 -19.91
C ALA A 127 -12.87 -1.68 -20.54
N THR A 128 -13.27 -0.42 -20.64
CA THR A 128 -12.37 0.64 -21.15
C THR A 128 -11.18 0.90 -20.23
N ILE A 129 -11.36 0.79 -18.91
CA ILE A 129 -10.24 0.93 -17.96
C ILE A 129 -9.27 -0.24 -18.13
N TYR A 130 -9.78 -1.47 -18.18
CA TYR A 130 -8.95 -2.63 -18.46
C TYR A 130 -8.16 -2.46 -19.76
N LEU A 131 -8.81 -1.99 -20.82
CA LEU A 131 -8.17 -1.87 -22.12
C LEU A 131 -7.16 -0.73 -22.22
N TYR A 132 -7.55 0.49 -21.82
CA TYR A 132 -6.79 1.71 -22.11
C TYR A 132 -5.91 2.19 -20.97
N HIS A 133 -6.17 1.76 -19.74
CA HIS A 133 -5.47 2.25 -18.55
C HIS A 133 -4.67 1.16 -17.82
N LEU A 134 -5.03 -0.11 -18.00
CA LEU A 134 -4.38 -1.24 -17.33
C LEU A 134 -3.72 -2.25 -18.27
N ASP A 135 -3.83 -2.08 -19.60
CA ASP A 135 -3.27 -2.98 -20.62
C ASP A 135 -3.70 -4.45 -20.43
N LYS A 136 -5.00 -4.64 -20.16
CA LYS A 136 -5.64 -5.90 -19.76
C LYS A 136 -6.75 -6.31 -20.76
N PRO A 137 -6.39 -6.70 -22.00
CA PRO A 137 -7.36 -6.98 -23.05
C PRO A 137 -8.22 -8.23 -22.77
N GLU A 138 -7.70 -9.23 -22.07
CA GLU A 138 -8.45 -10.44 -21.71
C GLU A 138 -9.57 -10.13 -20.70
N GLN A 139 -9.26 -9.30 -19.69
CA GLN A 139 -10.25 -8.85 -18.71
C GLN A 139 -11.27 -7.90 -19.37
N ALA A 140 -10.83 -7.01 -20.26
CA ALA A 140 -11.73 -6.18 -21.05
C ALA A 140 -12.68 -7.05 -21.87
N GLN A 141 -12.18 -8.09 -22.54
CA GLN A 141 -12.99 -9.05 -23.29
C GLN A 141 -13.98 -9.81 -22.39
N ALA A 142 -13.57 -10.26 -21.20
CA ALA A 142 -14.46 -10.92 -20.26
C ALA A 142 -15.65 -10.02 -19.86
N VAL A 143 -15.38 -8.76 -19.55
CA VAL A 143 -16.41 -7.77 -19.22
C VAL A 143 -17.29 -7.43 -20.42
N LEU A 144 -16.72 -7.30 -21.62
CA LEU A 144 -17.51 -7.04 -22.83
C LEU A 144 -18.42 -8.22 -23.20
N ASN A 145 -17.95 -9.46 -23.00
CA ASN A 145 -18.78 -10.65 -23.18
C ASN A 145 -19.97 -10.68 -22.21
N SER A 146 -19.81 -10.24 -20.95
CA SER A 146 -20.93 -10.16 -20.02
C SER A 146 -21.96 -9.10 -20.43
N ILE A 147 -21.52 -7.96 -20.99
CA ILE A 147 -22.45 -6.97 -21.57
C ILE A 147 -23.24 -7.59 -22.73
N ILE A 148 -22.57 -8.27 -23.65
CA ILE A 148 -23.19 -8.86 -24.84
C ILE A 148 -24.17 -9.99 -24.47
N SER A 149 -23.80 -10.82 -23.48
CA SER A 149 -24.61 -11.96 -23.02
C SER A 149 -25.78 -11.53 -22.13
N ASP A 150 -25.50 -10.72 -21.12
CA ASP A 150 -26.40 -10.50 -19.98
C ASP A 150 -27.24 -9.22 -20.16
N HIS A 151 -26.80 -8.31 -21.04
CA HIS A 151 -27.48 -7.06 -21.36
C HIS A 151 -27.79 -6.90 -22.86
N PRO A 152 -28.45 -7.88 -23.52
CA PRO A 152 -28.68 -7.87 -24.98
C PRO A 152 -29.70 -6.81 -25.45
N GLN A 153 -30.30 -6.06 -24.53
CA GLN A 153 -31.19 -4.93 -24.82
C GLN A 153 -30.63 -3.59 -24.30
N GLY A 154 -29.42 -3.59 -23.72
CA GLY A 154 -28.75 -2.41 -23.18
C GLY A 154 -28.24 -1.48 -24.27
N ASP A 155 -28.11 -0.18 -23.97
CA ASP A 155 -27.64 0.79 -24.95
C ASP A 155 -26.12 0.73 -25.18
N MET A 156 -25.39 0.07 -24.29
CA MET A 156 -23.97 -0.21 -24.49
C MET A 156 -23.68 -1.43 -25.37
N LEU A 157 -24.68 -2.22 -25.79
CA LEU A 157 -24.47 -3.43 -26.59
C LEU A 157 -23.64 -3.16 -27.85
N VAL A 158 -24.04 -2.17 -28.66
CA VAL A 158 -23.36 -1.84 -29.92
C VAL A 158 -21.92 -1.39 -29.66
N ARG A 159 -21.73 -0.55 -28.64
CA ARG A 159 -20.39 -0.08 -28.25
C ARG A 159 -19.52 -1.22 -27.71
N ALA A 160 -20.12 -2.17 -27.00
CA ALA A 160 -19.41 -3.34 -26.50
C ALA A 160 -19.00 -4.29 -27.64
N GLU A 161 -19.85 -4.49 -28.64
CA GLU A 161 -19.52 -5.24 -29.86
C GLU A 161 -18.40 -4.54 -30.67
N GLU A 162 -18.45 -3.21 -30.79
CA GLU A 162 -17.39 -2.42 -31.44
C GLU A 162 -16.05 -2.53 -30.69
N LEU A 163 -16.05 -2.33 -29.38
CA LEU A 163 -14.85 -2.44 -28.55
C LEU A 163 -14.32 -3.89 -28.53
N MET A 164 -15.21 -4.89 -28.55
CA MET A 164 -14.84 -6.30 -28.67
C MET A 164 -14.13 -6.57 -30.00
N ALA A 165 -14.62 -5.99 -31.10
CA ALA A 165 -13.99 -6.14 -32.40
C ALA A 165 -12.61 -5.47 -32.44
N GLU A 166 -12.42 -4.34 -31.73
CA GLU A 166 -11.12 -3.68 -31.57
C GLU A 166 -10.11 -4.57 -30.82
N VAL A 167 -10.54 -5.11 -29.67
CA VAL A 167 -9.74 -6.04 -28.85
C VAL A 167 -9.34 -7.28 -29.66
N GLN A 168 -10.25 -7.83 -30.47
CA GLN A 168 -9.98 -9.00 -31.32
C GLN A 168 -9.17 -8.68 -32.59
N GLY A 169 -9.24 -7.44 -33.07
CA GLY A 169 -8.60 -6.98 -34.30
C GLY A 169 -7.15 -6.53 -34.14
N GLY A 170 -6.70 -6.26 -32.91
CA GLY A 170 -5.32 -5.87 -32.59
C GLY A 170 -4.92 -4.45 -33.01
N ASP A 171 -5.89 -3.59 -33.35
CA ASP A 171 -5.69 -2.17 -33.69
C ASP A 171 -6.19 -1.28 -32.55
N LEU A 172 -5.37 -1.10 -31.51
CA LEU A 172 -5.69 -0.31 -30.30
C LEU A 172 -5.40 1.20 -30.47
N SER A 173 -5.49 1.72 -31.69
CA SER A 173 -5.05 3.10 -32.00
C SER A 173 -6.10 4.19 -31.71
N ALA A 174 -7.30 3.83 -31.21
CA ALA A 174 -8.40 4.76 -31.00
C ALA A 174 -8.38 5.43 -29.60
N GLN A 175 -8.73 6.72 -29.57
CA GLN A 175 -9.00 7.45 -28.32
C GLN A 175 -10.39 7.06 -27.77
N LEU A 176 -10.53 7.13 -26.43
CA LEU A 176 -11.79 6.90 -25.69
C LEU A 176 -13.03 7.44 -26.44
N PRO A 177 -14.06 6.62 -26.71
CA PRO A 177 -15.28 7.09 -27.34
C PRO A 177 -15.98 8.14 -26.45
N PRO A 178 -16.62 9.17 -27.03
CA PRO A 178 -17.22 10.24 -26.25
C PRO A 178 -18.42 9.77 -25.41
N ASP A 179 -18.58 10.41 -24.25
CA ASP A 179 -19.64 10.15 -23.28
C ASP A 179 -21.05 10.27 -23.90
N ARG A 180 -22.01 9.50 -23.36
CA ARG A 180 -23.44 9.52 -23.72
C ARG A 180 -24.03 10.94 -23.68
N GLU A 181 -23.47 11.83 -22.87
CA GLU A 181 -23.90 13.22 -22.66
C GLU A 181 -23.41 14.20 -23.75
N SER A 182 -22.60 13.75 -24.71
CA SER A 182 -22.21 14.55 -25.89
C SER A 182 -23.31 14.62 -26.98
N LEU A 183 -24.45 13.96 -26.77
CA LEU A 183 -25.61 13.99 -27.66
C LEU A 183 -26.75 14.88 -27.09
N PRO A 184 -27.57 15.53 -27.94
CA PRO A 184 -28.66 16.39 -27.48
C PRO A 184 -29.66 15.64 -26.60
N ARG A 185 -30.00 16.24 -25.46
CA ARG A 185 -30.93 15.74 -24.44
C ARG A 185 -32.30 15.38 -25.05
N VAL A 186 -32.74 14.14 -24.89
CA VAL A 186 -34.16 13.76 -24.99
C VAL A 186 -34.70 13.70 -23.56
N GLU A 187 -35.69 14.55 -23.26
CA GLU A 187 -36.36 14.61 -21.97
C GLU A 187 -37.04 13.25 -21.64
N PRO A 188 -37.00 12.77 -20.38
CA PRO A 188 -37.69 11.54 -19.99
C PRO A 188 -39.21 11.76 -20.01
N SER A 189 -39.96 10.84 -20.60
CA SER A 189 -41.43 10.83 -20.56
C SER A 189 -41.94 10.21 -19.24
N ASP A 190 -42.85 10.91 -18.57
CA ASP A 190 -43.55 10.54 -17.33
C ASP A 190 -44.58 9.40 -17.48
N GLU A 191 -44.21 8.20 -17.97
CA GLU A 191 -45.11 7.03 -17.88
C GLU A 191 -44.46 5.83 -17.17
N PRO A 192 -45.10 5.27 -16.11
CA PRO A 192 -44.64 4.05 -15.47
C PRO A 192 -44.89 2.84 -16.38
N ALA A 193 -43.86 2.01 -16.56
CA ALA A 193 -43.99 0.69 -17.19
C ALA A 193 -44.77 -0.27 -16.27
N ASP A 194 -45.83 -0.86 -16.82
CA ASP A 194 -46.73 -1.83 -16.21
C ASP A 194 -45.98 -3.18 -15.98
N VAL A 195 -45.96 -3.69 -14.75
CA VAL A 195 -45.36 -5.00 -14.40
C VAL A 195 -46.45 -5.93 -13.87
N PRO A 196 -46.68 -7.12 -14.47
CA PRO A 196 -47.63 -8.09 -13.93
C PRO A 196 -47.02 -8.92 -12.77
N GLU A 197 -47.82 -9.13 -11.72
CA GLU A 197 -47.48 -9.90 -10.50
C GLU A 197 -47.17 -11.39 -10.75
N PRO A 198 -46.32 -12.05 -9.91
CA PRO A 198 -46.03 -13.47 -10.02
C PRO A 198 -47.03 -14.34 -9.23
N SER A 199 -47.54 -15.38 -9.88
CA SER A 199 -48.32 -16.46 -9.26
C SER A 199 -47.42 -17.57 -8.70
N ALA A 200 -47.81 -18.05 -7.51
CA ALA A 200 -47.16 -19.11 -6.76
C ALA A 200 -47.48 -20.50 -7.35
N GLU A 201 -46.45 -21.33 -7.57
CA GLU A 201 -46.60 -22.79 -7.56
C GLU A 201 -45.43 -23.49 -6.86
N SER A 202 -45.81 -24.52 -6.13
CA SER A 202 -45.08 -25.41 -5.23
C SER A 202 -44.20 -26.42 -5.95
N GLY A 203 -42.95 -26.58 -5.52
CA GLY A 203 -42.07 -27.69 -5.91
C GLY A 203 -42.22 -28.92 -4.98
N PRO A 204 -42.11 -30.16 -5.49
CA PRO A 204 -42.10 -31.36 -4.67
C PRO A 204 -40.68 -31.81 -4.25
N SER A 205 -40.65 -32.26 -2.99
CA SER A 205 -39.79 -33.19 -2.24
C SER A 205 -38.63 -33.96 -2.89
N LEU A 206 -37.55 -34.04 -2.10
CA LEU A 206 -36.37 -34.91 -2.14
C LEU A 206 -36.68 -36.38 -1.77
N GLU A 207 -36.05 -37.34 -2.46
CA GLU A 207 -35.80 -38.71 -1.98
C GLU A 207 -34.49 -39.30 -2.58
N GLY A 208 -33.68 -39.96 -1.73
CA GLY A 208 -32.68 -41.02 -2.03
C GLY A 208 -31.35 -40.57 -2.65
N ASP A 209 -30.15 -41.04 -2.25
CA ASP A 209 -29.76 -42.16 -1.40
C ASP A 209 -28.33 -41.96 -0.87
N VAL A 210 -28.08 -42.62 0.27
CA VAL A 210 -26.79 -42.76 0.94
C VAL A 210 -26.01 -43.91 0.27
N VAL A 211 -24.74 -43.69 -0.09
CA VAL A 211 -23.80 -44.81 -0.33
C VAL A 211 -22.46 -44.51 0.35
N GLU A 212 -22.06 -45.48 1.18
CA GLU A 212 -20.89 -45.52 2.04
C GLU A 212 -19.65 -46.07 1.31
N TYR A 213 -18.48 -45.70 1.86
CA TYR A 213 -17.10 -45.80 1.38
C TYR A 213 -16.62 -47.19 0.89
N ALA A 214 -15.76 -47.15 -0.14
CA ALA A 214 -14.76 -48.18 -0.40
C ALA A 214 -13.38 -47.53 -0.60
N SER A 215 -12.43 -48.00 0.20
CA SER A 215 -11.04 -47.61 0.28
C SER A 215 -10.20 -48.13 -0.89
N ALA A 216 -9.27 -47.31 -1.39
CA ALA A 216 -8.10 -47.78 -2.11
C ALA A 216 -6.94 -46.81 -1.91
N GLN A 217 -5.86 -47.31 -1.32
CA GLN A 217 -4.62 -46.61 -1.03
C GLN A 217 -3.68 -46.62 -2.25
N GLY A 218 -2.96 -45.50 -2.44
CA GLY A 218 -1.58 -45.46 -2.95
C GLY A 218 -1.37 -44.63 -4.23
N PRO A 219 -0.13 -44.16 -4.53
CA PRO A 219 1.02 -43.91 -3.67
C PRO A 219 1.24 -42.41 -3.41
N VAL A 220 1.82 -42.10 -2.25
CA VAL A 220 2.37 -40.80 -1.88
C VAL A 220 3.71 -40.63 -2.61
N THR A 221 3.90 -39.51 -3.32
CA THR A 221 5.24 -39.08 -3.78
C THR A 221 5.48 -37.65 -3.37
N GLU A 222 6.41 -37.56 -2.41
CA GLU A 222 7.35 -36.49 -2.04
C GLU A 222 6.84 -35.12 -1.59
N ALA A 223 6.92 -34.96 -0.26
CA ALA A 223 6.91 -33.71 0.46
C ALA A 223 8.18 -32.90 0.15
N VAL A 224 8.01 -31.61 -0.14
CA VAL A 224 9.08 -30.63 -0.01
C VAL A 224 8.73 -29.81 1.23
N ALA A 225 9.45 -30.04 2.31
CA ALA A 225 9.36 -29.28 3.55
C ALA A 225 10.66 -28.52 3.73
N HIS A 226 10.63 -27.18 3.57
CA HIS A 226 11.64 -26.30 4.16
C HIS A 226 11.07 -24.89 4.39
N ALA A 227 10.93 -24.54 5.66
CA ALA A 227 11.37 -23.29 6.30
C ALA A 227 10.93 -23.37 7.78
N VAL A 228 11.83 -23.80 8.66
CA VAL A 228 11.63 -23.70 10.11
C VAL A 228 12.55 -22.58 10.58
N THR A 229 11.98 -21.41 10.86
CA THR A 229 12.65 -20.42 11.72
C THR A 229 12.46 -20.90 13.16
N GLU A 230 13.55 -21.03 13.94
CA GLU A 230 13.43 -21.46 15.34
C GLU A 230 12.72 -20.37 16.17
N PRO A 231 11.53 -20.66 16.74
CA PRO A 231 10.74 -19.66 17.44
C PRO A 231 11.26 -19.41 18.86
N VAL A 232 11.01 -18.20 19.38
CA VAL A 232 11.11 -17.93 20.81
C VAL A 232 9.98 -18.71 21.53
N PRO A 233 10.26 -19.60 22.49
CA PRO A 233 9.24 -20.51 23.02
C PRO A 233 8.13 -19.77 23.78
N TYR A 234 6.92 -19.82 23.22
CA TYR A 234 5.66 -19.38 23.85
C TYR A 234 4.86 -20.62 24.27
N ASN A 235 4.56 -20.78 25.56
CA ASN A 235 3.84 -21.94 26.12
C ASN A 235 2.31 -21.77 26.15
N GLY A 236 1.75 -20.88 25.31
CA GLY A 236 0.31 -20.62 25.23
C GLY A 236 -0.26 -20.96 23.84
N ILE A 237 -1.59 -20.98 23.73
CA ILE A 237 -2.28 -21.12 22.44
C ILE A 237 -2.34 -19.74 21.77
N THR A 238 -1.81 -19.65 20.55
CA THR A 238 -1.88 -18.49 19.67
C THR A 238 -3.29 -18.28 19.13
N LEU A 239 -3.69 -17.02 18.93
CA LEU A 239 -4.97 -16.66 18.34
C LEU A 239 -4.74 -16.14 16.92
N LEU A 240 -5.40 -16.76 15.94
CA LEU A 240 -5.58 -16.20 14.61
C LEU A 240 -6.59 -15.06 14.72
N ASN A 241 -6.13 -13.83 14.57
CA ASN A 241 -6.97 -12.64 14.74
C ASN A 241 -7.77 -12.34 13.47
N GLU A 242 -7.11 -12.42 12.32
CA GLU A 242 -7.66 -12.02 11.04
C GLU A 242 -6.96 -12.74 9.88
N VAL A 243 -7.69 -12.95 8.78
CA VAL A 243 -7.12 -13.24 7.46
C VAL A 243 -7.60 -12.16 6.52
N ARG A 244 -6.67 -11.45 5.88
CA ARG A 244 -6.96 -10.41 4.89
C ARG A 244 -6.20 -10.68 3.60
N TYR A 245 -6.60 -10.02 2.53
CA TYR A 245 -5.94 -10.14 1.25
C TYR A 245 -5.90 -8.79 0.53
N GLN A 246 -4.94 -8.64 -0.36
CA GLN A 246 -4.93 -7.60 -1.38
C GLN A 246 -4.57 -8.25 -2.71
N SER A 247 -5.29 -7.85 -3.75
CA SER A 247 -5.11 -8.34 -5.10
C SER A 247 -4.51 -7.23 -5.95
N SER A 248 -3.53 -7.59 -6.77
CA SER A 248 -2.95 -6.77 -7.82
C SER A 248 -3.01 -7.54 -9.14
N ASP A 249 -2.42 -6.95 -10.18
CA ASP A 249 -2.35 -7.56 -11.50
C ASP A 249 -1.26 -8.63 -11.59
N GLU A 250 -0.28 -8.56 -10.70
CA GLU A 250 0.91 -9.41 -10.70
C GLU A 250 0.89 -10.46 -9.59
N TYR A 251 0.10 -10.23 -8.54
CA TYR A 251 -0.01 -11.14 -7.41
C TYR A 251 -1.26 -10.88 -6.54
N THR A 252 -1.67 -11.89 -5.78
CA THR A 252 -2.56 -11.78 -4.62
C THR A 252 -1.78 -12.10 -3.36
N ARG A 253 -1.71 -11.15 -2.44
CA ARG A 253 -1.08 -11.34 -1.14
C ARG A 253 -2.15 -11.64 -0.09
N VAL A 254 -2.04 -12.79 0.55
CA VAL A 254 -2.85 -13.17 1.72
C VAL A 254 -2.00 -12.98 2.97
N VAL A 255 -2.54 -12.23 3.92
CA VAL A 255 -1.89 -11.95 5.21
C VAL A 255 -2.68 -12.62 6.32
N ILE A 256 -2.00 -13.46 7.10
CA ILE A 256 -2.56 -14.15 8.26
C ILE A 256 -1.97 -13.49 9.51
N ASP A 257 -2.83 -12.84 10.28
CA ASP A 257 -2.47 -12.18 11.53
C ASP A 257 -2.68 -13.11 12.71
N VAL A 258 -1.62 -13.28 13.50
CA VAL A 258 -1.62 -14.04 14.75
C VAL A 258 -1.01 -13.21 15.87
N ASN A 259 -1.44 -13.43 17.11
CA ASN A 259 -0.93 -12.66 18.25
C ASN A 259 0.47 -13.08 18.75
N HIS A 260 0.97 -14.24 18.31
CA HIS A 260 2.30 -14.76 18.62
C HIS A 260 2.88 -15.49 17.40
N GLU A 261 4.20 -15.67 17.39
CA GLU A 261 4.87 -16.51 16.40
C GLU A 261 4.31 -17.95 16.42
N VAL A 262 4.09 -18.51 15.23
CA VAL A 262 3.52 -19.86 15.06
C VAL A 262 4.40 -20.68 14.14
N THR A 263 4.50 -21.96 14.45
CA THR A 263 4.98 -22.94 13.49
C THR A 263 3.84 -23.29 12.53
N TYR A 264 4.17 -23.50 11.26
CA TYR A 264 3.18 -23.82 10.24
C TYR A 264 3.67 -24.88 9.27
N THR A 265 2.72 -25.61 8.69
CA THR A 265 2.95 -26.50 7.56
C THR A 265 2.02 -26.11 6.42
N TYR A 266 2.39 -26.41 5.17
CA TYR A 266 1.52 -26.12 4.04
C TYR A 266 1.55 -27.26 3.02
N GLN A 267 0.49 -27.36 2.23
CA GLN A 267 0.41 -28.30 1.11
C GLN A 267 -0.45 -27.74 -0.03
N ALA A 268 0.12 -27.75 -1.24
CA ALA A 268 -0.60 -27.49 -2.48
C ALA A 268 -1.26 -28.79 -3.00
N LEU A 269 -2.47 -28.65 -3.51
CA LEU A 269 -3.32 -29.73 -4.03
C LEU A 269 -3.82 -29.33 -5.42
N ALA A 270 -3.61 -30.20 -6.40
CA ALA A 270 -4.16 -30.03 -7.74
C ALA A 270 -5.69 -29.94 -7.73
N ALA A 271 -6.26 -29.41 -8.82
CA ALA A 271 -7.70 -29.44 -9.04
C ALA A 271 -8.24 -30.87 -8.94
N ASP A 272 -9.43 -31.00 -8.38
CA ASP A 272 -10.20 -32.25 -8.32
C ASP A 272 -11.60 -32.00 -8.90
N PRO A 273 -11.73 -32.02 -10.24
CA PRO A 273 -12.98 -31.73 -10.94
C PRO A 273 -14.11 -32.73 -10.61
N ALA A 274 -13.76 -33.96 -10.20
CA ALA A 274 -14.74 -34.97 -9.85
C ALA A 274 -15.53 -34.61 -8.57
N ASN A 275 -14.95 -33.76 -7.72
CA ASN A 275 -15.55 -33.32 -6.46
C ASN A 275 -15.80 -31.81 -6.41
N ASP A 276 -15.78 -31.12 -7.55
CA ASP A 276 -15.97 -29.68 -7.66
C ASP A 276 -14.99 -28.88 -6.77
N LYS A 277 -13.71 -29.28 -6.79
CA LYS A 277 -12.66 -28.57 -6.03
C LYS A 277 -11.63 -27.94 -6.96
N PRO A 278 -11.41 -26.62 -6.87
CA PRO A 278 -10.35 -25.96 -7.62
C PRO A 278 -8.95 -26.37 -7.12
N PRO A 279 -7.87 -25.99 -7.84
CA PRO A 279 -6.53 -26.01 -7.27
C PRO A 279 -6.53 -25.22 -5.96
N ARG A 280 -5.84 -25.75 -4.95
CA ARG A 280 -5.87 -25.15 -3.62
C ARG A 280 -4.59 -25.39 -2.86
N MET A 281 -4.27 -24.48 -1.97
CA MET A 281 -3.22 -24.63 -0.97
C MET A 281 -3.84 -24.50 0.40
N TYR A 282 -3.46 -25.35 1.34
CA TYR A 282 -3.78 -25.11 2.74
C TYR A 282 -2.51 -24.89 3.56
N ILE A 283 -2.64 -24.06 4.60
CA ILE A 283 -1.64 -23.79 5.61
C ILE A 283 -2.25 -24.18 6.97
N ASP A 284 -1.58 -25.06 7.68
CA ASP A 284 -1.89 -25.45 9.05
C ASP A 284 -1.00 -24.68 10.02
N LEU A 285 -1.62 -23.87 10.87
CA LEU A 285 -0.97 -23.13 11.95
C LEU A 285 -1.08 -23.95 13.23
N HIS A 286 0.05 -24.39 13.77
CA HIS A 286 0.10 -25.19 14.99
C HIS A 286 -0.05 -24.30 16.24
N ASP A 287 -0.49 -24.91 17.33
CA ASP A 287 -0.81 -24.26 18.60
C ASP A 287 -1.71 -23.02 18.44
N THR A 288 -2.62 -23.03 17.46
CA THR A 288 -3.40 -21.86 17.06
C THR A 288 -4.91 -22.12 17.09
N ARG A 289 -5.67 -21.17 17.63
CA ARG A 289 -7.14 -21.13 17.60
C ARG A 289 -7.68 -19.98 16.79
N LEU A 290 -8.88 -20.14 16.23
CA LEU A 290 -9.58 -19.06 15.54
C LEU A 290 -10.09 -17.99 16.52
N GLY A 291 -9.79 -16.74 16.22
CA GLY A 291 -10.38 -15.58 16.86
C GLY A 291 -11.85 -15.39 16.46
N PRO A 292 -12.62 -14.63 17.24
CA PRO A 292 -14.06 -14.45 17.05
C PRO A 292 -14.42 -13.67 15.77
N SER A 293 -13.47 -12.94 15.19
CA SER A 293 -13.66 -12.09 14.00
C SER A 293 -13.29 -12.79 12.68
N VAL A 294 -12.73 -13.99 12.75
CA VAL A 294 -12.20 -14.71 11.59
C VAL A 294 -13.34 -15.31 10.77
N HIS A 295 -13.35 -15.04 9.46
CA HIS A 295 -14.35 -15.54 8.53
C HIS A 295 -13.72 -15.87 7.16
N ASN A 296 -14.47 -16.61 6.34
CA ASN A 296 -14.07 -16.86 4.95
C ASN A 296 -14.17 -15.58 4.13
N VAL A 297 -13.25 -15.42 3.18
CA VAL A 297 -13.12 -14.21 2.37
C VAL A 297 -13.26 -14.56 0.88
N ALA A 298 -14.20 -13.92 0.18
CA ALA A 298 -14.30 -14.03 -1.28
C ALA A 298 -13.35 -13.01 -1.94
N ILE A 299 -12.63 -13.46 -2.98
CA ILE A 299 -11.59 -12.67 -3.65
C ILE A 299 -11.98 -12.46 -5.13
N SER A 300 -11.96 -13.53 -5.94
CA SER A 300 -12.37 -13.52 -7.35
C SER A 300 -11.61 -12.47 -8.18
N ASP A 301 -10.29 -12.42 -8.02
CA ASP A 301 -9.39 -11.43 -8.63
C ASP A 301 -8.64 -11.95 -9.88
N GLY A 302 -8.94 -13.17 -10.32
CA GLY A 302 -8.25 -13.85 -11.43
C GLY A 302 -7.01 -14.65 -11.02
N ILE A 303 -6.68 -14.69 -9.72
CA ILE A 303 -5.57 -15.44 -9.12
C ILE A 303 -6.13 -16.37 -8.05
N LEU A 304 -6.84 -15.80 -7.07
CA LEU A 304 -7.55 -16.51 -6.00
C LEU A 304 -9.06 -16.33 -6.13
N MET A 305 -9.79 -17.45 -6.02
CA MET A 305 -11.24 -17.43 -5.92
C MET A 305 -11.68 -16.91 -4.54
N ARG A 306 -11.06 -17.44 -3.48
CA ARG A 306 -11.42 -17.19 -2.08
C ARG A 306 -10.37 -17.72 -1.11
N VAL A 307 -10.41 -17.22 0.13
CA VAL A 307 -9.70 -17.77 1.28
C VAL A 307 -10.71 -18.32 2.28
N ARG A 308 -10.49 -19.55 2.75
CA ARG A 308 -11.33 -20.22 3.74
C ARG A 308 -10.55 -20.47 5.00
N VAL A 309 -11.19 -20.35 6.15
CA VAL A 309 -10.54 -20.53 7.44
C VAL A 309 -11.38 -21.48 8.29
N GLY A 310 -10.73 -22.42 8.97
CA GLY A 310 -11.41 -23.41 9.80
C GLY A 310 -10.52 -23.96 10.92
N GLN A 311 -11.13 -24.30 12.04
CA GLN A 311 -10.44 -25.01 13.11
C GLN A 311 -10.33 -26.49 12.72
N TYR A 312 -9.15 -26.91 12.25
CA TYR A 312 -8.92 -28.27 11.73
C TYR A 312 -8.78 -29.29 12.86
N GLN A 313 -8.03 -28.93 13.91
CA GLN A 313 -7.90 -29.69 15.16
C GLN A 313 -8.01 -28.74 16.36
N PRO A 314 -8.16 -29.22 17.60
CA PRO A 314 -8.32 -28.36 18.79
C PRO A 314 -7.22 -27.30 18.99
N ASP A 315 -6.04 -27.54 18.43
CA ASP A 315 -4.81 -26.76 18.48
C ASP A 315 -4.25 -26.43 17.08
N VAL A 316 -4.97 -26.77 16.00
CA VAL A 316 -4.54 -26.45 14.62
C VAL A 316 -5.61 -25.67 13.89
N ALA A 317 -5.29 -24.42 13.52
CA ALA A 317 -6.09 -23.61 12.63
C ALA A 317 -5.63 -23.82 11.19
N ARG A 318 -6.56 -24.00 10.25
CA ARG A 318 -6.27 -24.19 8.82
C ARG A 318 -6.79 -23.02 8.00
N VAL A 319 -5.92 -22.45 7.19
CA VAL A 319 -6.25 -21.45 6.16
C VAL A 319 -6.11 -22.13 4.80
N VAL A 320 -7.10 -21.97 3.93
CA VAL A 320 -7.15 -22.60 2.60
C VAL A 320 -7.34 -21.52 1.54
N LEU A 321 -6.41 -21.41 0.61
CA LEU A 321 -6.50 -20.57 -0.58
C LEU A 321 -7.04 -21.43 -1.72
N ASP A 322 -8.18 -21.05 -2.28
CA ASP A 322 -8.72 -21.66 -3.50
C ASP A 322 -8.32 -20.76 -4.68
N PHE A 323 -7.66 -21.34 -5.68
CA PHE A 323 -7.05 -20.63 -6.80
C PHE A 323 -7.93 -20.73 -8.03
N GLU A 324 -7.86 -19.72 -8.90
CA GLU A 324 -8.47 -19.81 -10.24
C GLU A 324 -7.70 -20.83 -11.10
N ASP A 325 -6.36 -20.75 -11.06
CA ASP A 325 -5.42 -21.75 -11.57
C ASP A 325 -4.20 -21.85 -10.64
N MET A 326 -3.49 -22.98 -10.60
CA MET A 326 -2.36 -23.16 -9.68
C MET A 326 -1.18 -22.26 -10.06
N GLN A 327 -0.87 -21.29 -9.20
CA GLN A 327 0.19 -20.30 -9.44
C GLN A 327 1.45 -20.57 -8.62
N GLN A 328 2.55 -19.92 -9.01
CA GLN A 328 3.72 -19.82 -8.13
C GLN A 328 3.35 -18.99 -6.90
N PHE A 329 3.88 -19.38 -5.75
CA PHE A 329 3.65 -18.67 -4.50
C PHE A 329 4.88 -18.64 -3.62
N GLN A 330 4.97 -17.62 -2.76
CA GLN A 330 5.99 -17.49 -1.74
C GLN A 330 5.32 -17.35 -0.37
N ILE A 331 5.85 -18.03 0.64
CA ILE A 331 5.40 -17.90 2.02
C ILE A 331 6.57 -17.39 2.86
N PHE A 332 6.37 -16.31 3.59
CA PHE A 332 7.38 -15.76 4.50
C PHE A 332 6.74 -15.12 5.73
N ALA A 333 7.47 -15.05 6.82
CA ALA A 333 7.01 -14.42 8.05
C ALA A 333 7.59 -13.00 8.17
N LEU A 334 6.76 -12.07 8.62
CA LEU A 334 7.21 -10.77 9.11
C LEU A 334 7.18 -10.81 10.63
N ASN A 335 8.26 -10.35 11.26
CA ASN A 335 8.38 -10.31 12.72
C ASN A 335 8.06 -8.91 13.23
N ASN A 336 7.26 -8.83 14.31
CA ASN A 336 6.85 -7.60 15.02
C ASN A 336 5.92 -6.62 14.24
N PRO A 337 4.59 -6.85 14.23
CA PRO A 337 3.87 -8.02 14.76
C PRO A 337 4.08 -9.26 13.88
N PHE A 338 4.03 -10.46 14.48
CA PHE A 338 4.21 -11.70 13.74
C PHE A 338 3.05 -11.92 12.74
N ARG A 339 3.39 -12.04 11.46
CA ARG A 339 2.42 -12.23 10.38
C ARG A 339 2.97 -13.26 9.41
N LEU A 340 2.10 -14.15 8.93
CA LEU A 340 2.44 -15.03 7.83
C LEU A 340 1.92 -14.41 6.53
N ILE A 341 2.83 -14.14 5.60
CA ILE A 341 2.56 -13.55 4.30
C ILE A 341 2.62 -14.65 3.26
N ILE A 342 1.61 -14.70 2.40
CA ILE A 342 1.52 -15.63 1.27
C ILE A 342 1.31 -14.80 0.02
N ASP A 343 2.31 -14.74 -0.83
CA ASP A 343 2.20 -14.14 -2.15
C ASP A 343 1.88 -15.19 -3.18
N VAL A 344 0.85 -14.95 -3.97
CA VAL A 344 0.46 -15.81 -5.07
C VAL A 344 0.60 -14.99 -6.34
N SER A 345 1.52 -15.35 -7.23
CA SER A 345 1.72 -14.64 -8.50
C SER A 345 0.52 -14.79 -9.42
N ALA A 346 0.32 -13.82 -10.31
CA ALA A 346 -0.63 -13.93 -11.40
C ALA A 346 -0.15 -14.96 -12.45
N PRO A 347 -1.08 -15.53 -13.24
CA PRO A 347 -0.74 -16.42 -14.34
C PRO A 347 0.28 -15.80 -15.31
N GLY A 348 1.44 -16.44 -15.46
CA GLY A 348 2.49 -16.00 -16.39
C GLY A 348 3.51 -15.00 -15.84
N THR A 349 3.37 -14.59 -14.57
CA THR A 349 4.33 -13.73 -13.85
C THR A 349 5.19 -14.59 -12.92
N GLU A 350 6.51 -14.39 -12.91
CA GLU A 350 7.33 -14.94 -11.83
C GLU A 350 7.07 -14.13 -10.55
N PRO A 351 7.06 -14.73 -9.35
CA PRO A 351 7.03 -13.98 -8.10
C PRO A 351 8.14 -12.93 -8.16
N GLY A 352 7.78 -11.66 -8.01
CA GLY A 352 8.74 -10.57 -8.01
C GLY A 352 9.90 -10.96 -7.10
N GLN A 353 11.09 -11.11 -7.69
CA GLN A 353 12.30 -11.40 -6.95
C GLN A 353 12.51 -10.24 -5.96
N ALA A 354 12.02 -10.40 -4.73
CA ALA A 354 12.76 -9.87 -3.60
C ALA A 354 14.15 -10.47 -3.76
N THR A 355 15.15 -9.63 -4.02
CA THR A 355 16.56 -10.03 -4.15
C THR A 355 16.96 -10.97 -3.01
N GLN A 356 16.88 -12.27 -3.26
CA GLN A 356 17.69 -13.25 -2.57
C GLN A 356 19.01 -13.29 -3.32
N THR A 357 20.01 -12.60 -2.78
CA THR A 357 21.41 -12.94 -3.06
C THR A 357 22.12 -13.14 -1.72
N VAL A 358 22.03 -14.37 -1.21
CA VAL A 358 23.17 -15.03 -0.60
C VAL A 358 23.27 -16.39 -1.26
N ASP A 359 24.32 -16.54 -2.08
CA ASP A 359 24.67 -17.81 -2.72
C ASP A 359 24.67 -18.94 -1.69
N ALA A 360 23.92 -20.01 -1.98
CA ALA A 360 24.08 -21.27 -1.30
C ALA A 360 25.46 -21.84 -1.65
N ALA A 361 26.39 -21.74 -0.70
CA ALA A 361 27.66 -22.46 -0.71
C ALA A 361 27.40 -23.99 -0.81
N PRO A 362 28.32 -24.76 -1.43
CA PRO A 362 28.10 -26.19 -1.67
C PRO A 362 27.96 -26.96 -0.35
N GLU A 363 26.98 -27.87 -0.30
CA GLU A 363 26.63 -28.71 0.85
C GLU A 363 27.86 -29.35 1.50
N ALA A 364 28.05 -29.10 2.80
CA ALA A 364 29.05 -29.75 3.63
C ALA A 364 28.49 -31.04 4.26
N ASP A 365 29.31 -32.08 4.26
CA ASP A 365 29.03 -33.43 4.77
C ASP A 365 28.62 -33.43 6.26
N PRO A 366 27.39 -33.88 6.62
CA PRO A 366 26.88 -33.88 7.98
C PRO A 366 27.72 -34.70 8.98
N GLU A 367 28.46 -35.71 8.54
CA GLU A 367 29.29 -36.54 9.43
C GLU A 367 30.51 -35.79 9.99
N ALA A 368 30.97 -34.73 9.31
CA ALA A 368 32.07 -33.90 9.78
C ALA A 368 31.66 -32.94 10.92
N LEU A 369 30.37 -32.57 10.99
CA LEU A 369 29.85 -31.61 11.97
C LEU A 369 29.60 -32.27 13.34
N ASP A 370 29.09 -33.51 13.35
CA ASP A 370 28.88 -34.29 14.57
C ASP A 370 30.19 -34.67 15.28
N ALA A 371 31.25 -34.93 14.50
CA ALA A 371 32.59 -35.19 15.03
C ALA A 371 33.18 -33.94 15.72
N ALA A 372 32.95 -32.75 15.15
CA ALA A 372 33.42 -31.48 15.71
C ALA A 372 32.65 -31.06 16.97
N LEU A 373 31.34 -31.35 17.05
CA LEU A 373 30.53 -31.08 18.26
C LEU A 373 30.90 -32.00 19.43
N ALA A 374 31.21 -33.27 19.16
CA ALA A 374 31.61 -34.23 20.20
C ALA A 374 32.98 -33.90 20.83
N GLU A 375 33.89 -33.29 20.05
CA GLU A 375 35.21 -32.86 20.51
C GLU A 375 35.14 -31.53 21.32
N ALA A 376 34.20 -30.64 20.98
CA ALA A 376 33.95 -29.39 21.71
C ALA A 376 33.28 -29.58 23.09
N MET A 377 32.49 -30.64 23.27
CA MET A 377 31.78 -30.91 24.54
C MET A 377 32.62 -31.60 25.62
N GLN A 378 33.85 -32.04 25.33
CA GLN A 378 34.76 -32.63 26.32
C GLN A 378 35.73 -31.65 26.97
N GLN A 379 35.79 -30.39 26.50
CA GLN A 379 36.79 -29.43 26.96
C GLN A 379 36.33 -28.41 27.99
N ASN A 380 35.04 -28.28 28.32
CA ASN A 380 34.57 -27.41 29.41
C ASN A 380 33.20 -27.84 29.97
N PRO A 381 33.09 -28.41 31.19
CA PRO A 381 31.82 -28.56 31.88
C PRO A 381 31.37 -27.22 32.51
N PRO A 382 30.06 -26.95 32.67
CA PRO A 382 29.58 -25.67 33.20
C PRO A 382 29.72 -25.63 34.74
N GLU A 383 30.31 -24.57 35.28
CA GLU A 383 30.21 -24.21 36.71
C GLU A 383 29.37 -22.92 36.91
N GLU A 384 28.60 -22.92 38.00
CA GLU A 384 27.59 -21.93 38.43
C GLU A 384 28.17 -20.55 38.85
N PRO A 385 27.34 -19.47 38.94
CA PRO A 385 27.84 -18.11 38.96
C PRO A 385 28.04 -17.55 40.37
N HIS A 386 29.17 -16.88 40.65
CA HIS A 386 29.32 -15.96 41.78
C HIS A 386 30.29 -14.78 41.51
N ASN A 387 29.75 -13.58 41.75
CA ASN A 387 30.32 -12.28 42.17
C ASN A 387 31.77 -11.88 41.82
N GLU A 388 31.86 -10.69 41.20
CA GLU A 388 33.03 -9.80 41.07
C GLU A 388 33.73 -9.48 42.42
N PRO A 389 35.07 -9.28 42.44
CA PRO A 389 35.60 -7.93 42.10
C PRO A 389 36.98 -7.88 41.37
N GLU A 390 37.28 -6.66 40.92
CA GLU A 390 38.40 -6.08 40.15
C GLU A 390 39.87 -6.28 40.70
N PRO A 391 40.94 -5.85 39.98
CA PRO A 391 42.05 -6.69 39.48
C PRO A 391 43.40 -6.51 40.21
N PRO A 392 44.46 -7.26 39.83
CA PRO A 392 45.70 -6.54 39.52
C PRO A 392 46.56 -7.12 38.37
N HIS A 393 47.17 -6.18 37.64
CA HIS A 393 48.52 -6.17 37.06
C HIS A 393 49.44 -7.41 37.18
N TYR A 394 50.00 -7.83 36.05
CA TYR A 394 51.42 -7.72 35.62
C TYR A 394 51.96 -8.93 34.84
N GLN A 395 52.71 -8.57 33.80
CA GLN A 395 53.91 -9.21 33.24
C GLN A 395 53.73 -10.47 32.38
N GLY A 396 54.12 -10.31 31.12
CA GLY A 396 54.15 -11.37 30.14
C GLY A 396 55.35 -12.29 30.29
N GLN A 397 55.34 -13.32 29.45
CA GLN A 397 56.52 -13.99 28.94
C GLN A 397 56.15 -14.82 27.70
N ASP A 398 56.94 -14.60 26.66
CA ASP A 398 57.50 -15.57 25.72
C ASP A 398 56.56 -16.48 24.90
N ASN A 399 56.50 -16.10 23.63
CA ASN A 399 56.09 -16.85 22.44
C ASN A 399 56.83 -18.19 22.31
N PRO A 400 56.25 -19.19 21.61
CA PRO A 400 56.89 -19.55 20.34
C PRO A 400 55.89 -19.77 19.18
N GLN A 401 56.20 -19.04 18.10
CA GLN A 401 55.83 -19.20 16.70
C GLN A 401 55.06 -20.47 16.29
N VAL A 402 53.88 -20.23 15.68
CA VAL A 402 53.31 -21.07 14.63
C VAL A 402 52.99 -20.17 13.43
N ALA A 403 53.36 -20.62 12.23
CA ALA A 403 53.37 -19.85 11.00
C ALA A 403 51.99 -19.35 10.55
N GLU A 404 51.94 -18.08 10.17
CA GLU A 404 50.77 -17.39 9.61
C GLU A 404 50.65 -17.75 8.12
N VAL A 405 49.51 -18.33 7.72
CA VAL A 405 49.15 -18.51 6.31
C VAL A 405 48.34 -17.26 5.91
N VAL A 406 48.96 -16.38 5.14
CA VAL A 406 48.30 -15.21 4.53
C VAL A 406 47.57 -15.67 3.27
N PRO A 407 46.25 -15.42 3.10
CA PRO A 407 45.58 -15.66 1.84
C PRO A 407 45.97 -14.57 0.81
N GLU A 408 46.19 -14.99 -0.43
CA GLU A 408 46.59 -14.13 -1.55
C GLU A 408 45.44 -13.20 -2.00
N PRO A 409 45.68 -11.91 -2.33
CA PRO A 409 44.61 -11.01 -2.75
C PRO A 409 44.10 -11.35 -4.15
N ALA A 410 42.78 -11.23 -4.35
CA ALA A 410 42.13 -11.38 -5.65
C ALA A 410 42.67 -10.35 -6.68
N PRO A 411 42.76 -10.71 -7.98
CA PRO A 411 43.29 -9.80 -8.99
C PRO A 411 42.38 -8.58 -9.21
N GLU A 412 42.96 -7.39 -9.23
CA GLU A 412 42.27 -6.14 -9.60
C GLU A 412 41.79 -6.20 -11.04
N TYR A 413 40.47 -6.15 -11.22
CA TYR A 413 39.83 -5.97 -12.53
C TYR A 413 40.02 -4.52 -12.99
N THR A 414 40.55 -4.34 -14.20
CA THR A 414 40.63 -3.03 -14.87
C THR A 414 39.74 -3.05 -16.10
N PRO A 415 38.71 -2.18 -16.18
CA PRO A 415 37.81 -2.16 -17.32
C PRO A 415 38.53 -1.69 -18.61
N PRO A 416 38.04 -2.09 -19.80
CA PRO A 416 38.65 -1.71 -21.07
C PRO A 416 38.59 -0.19 -21.33
N PRO A 417 39.57 0.39 -22.06
CA PRO A 417 39.57 1.83 -22.35
C PRO A 417 38.33 2.26 -23.14
N GLY A 418 37.58 3.24 -22.62
CA GLY A 418 36.37 3.80 -23.25
C GLY A 418 35.04 3.32 -22.62
N SER A 419 35.08 2.52 -21.55
CA SER A 419 33.88 2.12 -20.81
C SER A 419 33.20 3.27 -20.07
N GLU A 420 33.93 4.34 -19.70
CA GLU A 420 33.39 5.50 -18.94
C GLU A 420 32.26 6.23 -19.68
N ASP A 421 32.40 6.42 -21.00
CA ASP A 421 31.37 7.07 -21.82
C ASP A 421 30.14 6.15 -22.00
N GLN A 422 30.32 4.83 -21.98
CA GLN A 422 29.23 3.87 -22.12
C GLN A 422 28.48 3.65 -20.80
N THR A 423 29.17 3.64 -19.66
CA THR A 423 28.55 3.59 -18.33
C THR A 423 27.68 4.81 -18.07
N GLY A 424 28.12 6.02 -18.45
CA GLY A 424 27.30 7.23 -18.34
C GLY A 424 25.99 7.13 -19.11
N THR A 425 26.05 6.63 -20.36
CA THR A 425 24.84 6.42 -21.18
C THR A 425 23.94 5.30 -20.66
N LEU A 426 24.49 4.28 -20.00
CA LEU A 426 23.73 3.17 -19.43
C LEU A 426 23.03 3.58 -18.14
N VAL A 427 23.69 4.36 -17.27
CA VAL A 427 23.11 4.97 -16.06
C VAL A 427 21.95 5.91 -16.41
N GLU A 428 22.11 6.74 -17.45
CA GLU A 428 21.04 7.59 -17.99
C GLU A 428 19.90 6.76 -18.61
N GLN A 429 20.21 5.69 -19.36
CA GLN A 429 19.20 4.82 -19.96
C GLN A 429 18.43 3.96 -18.95
N LEU A 430 19.06 3.62 -17.82
CA LEU A 430 18.44 2.89 -16.71
C LEU A 430 17.71 3.80 -15.72
N GLY A 431 17.73 5.13 -15.92
CA GLY A 431 17.05 6.09 -15.04
C GLY A 431 17.65 6.18 -13.64
N LEU A 432 18.95 5.91 -13.49
CA LEU A 432 19.67 5.88 -12.21
C LEU A 432 20.32 7.24 -11.87
N THR A 433 19.91 8.31 -12.54
CA THR A 433 20.42 9.67 -12.33
C THR A 433 19.50 10.46 -11.39
N VAL A 434 20.07 11.05 -10.34
CA VAL A 434 19.35 12.04 -9.51
C VAL A 434 19.56 13.43 -10.11
N GLN A 435 18.52 14.04 -10.67
CA GLN A 435 18.56 15.36 -11.30
C GLN A 435 17.45 16.30 -10.81
N THR A 436 16.23 15.80 -10.63
CA THR A 436 15.05 16.57 -10.20
C THR A 436 14.72 16.23 -8.75
N ILE A 437 14.68 17.23 -7.87
CA ILE A 437 14.43 17.05 -6.44
C ILE A 437 13.20 17.85 -6.05
N MET A 438 12.20 17.19 -5.48
CA MET A 438 11.06 17.85 -4.85
C MET A 438 11.37 18.11 -3.38
N LEU A 439 11.39 19.39 -3.00
CA LEU A 439 11.52 19.83 -1.62
C LEU A 439 10.16 20.16 -1.04
N ASP A 440 9.83 19.55 0.08
CA ASP A 440 8.59 19.77 0.80
C ASP A 440 8.83 20.54 2.09
N ALA A 441 8.28 21.76 2.17
CA ALA A 441 8.25 22.51 3.41
C ALA A 441 7.02 22.09 4.23
N GLY A 442 7.23 21.33 5.31
CA GLY A 442 6.15 20.83 6.18
C GLY A 442 5.19 21.94 6.62
N HIS A 443 3.91 21.58 6.84
CA HIS A 443 2.82 22.50 7.24
C HIS A 443 2.58 23.65 6.24
N GLY A 444 2.04 24.79 6.69
CA GLY A 444 1.83 26.00 5.90
C GLY A 444 0.40 26.53 5.93
N GLY A 445 0.24 27.84 5.70
CA GLY A 445 -1.04 28.51 5.72
C GLY A 445 -1.75 28.36 7.06
N ARG A 446 -2.88 27.64 7.04
CA ARG A 446 -3.73 27.39 8.23
C ARG A 446 -3.13 26.40 9.22
N ASP A 447 -2.18 25.60 8.79
CA ASP A 447 -1.47 24.64 9.64
C ASP A 447 -0.13 25.24 10.06
N PRO A 448 0.04 25.66 11.34
CA PRO A 448 1.28 26.24 11.82
C PRO A 448 2.37 25.20 12.11
N GLY A 449 2.04 23.90 12.23
CA GLY A 449 2.88 22.91 12.88
C GLY A 449 3.10 23.23 14.36
N ALA A 450 4.22 22.78 14.92
CA ALA A 450 4.60 23.11 16.29
C ALA A 450 4.97 24.58 16.46
N SER A 451 4.86 25.02 17.71
CA SER A 451 5.35 26.32 18.16
C SER A 451 6.06 26.16 19.49
N GLY A 452 7.22 26.79 19.62
CA GLY A 452 8.06 26.69 20.81
C GLY A 452 9.15 27.76 20.78
N ASN A 453 9.49 28.31 21.94
CA ASN A 453 10.58 29.28 22.09
C ASN A 453 10.51 30.51 21.14
N GLY A 454 9.30 30.90 20.71
CA GLY A 454 9.08 32.03 19.81
C GLY A 454 9.21 31.71 18.32
N LEU A 455 9.44 30.44 17.96
CA LEU A 455 9.48 29.94 16.60
C LEU A 455 8.18 29.21 16.25
N VAL A 456 7.84 29.23 14.96
CA VAL A 456 6.72 28.49 14.37
C VAL A 456 7.26 27.58 13.27
N GLU A 457 6.93 26.30 13.33
CA GLU A 457 7.50 25.26 12.47
C GLU A 457 7.39 25.57 10.98
N LYS A 458 6.19 25.94 10.49
CA LYS A 458 5.97 26.24 9.07
C LYS A 458 6.90 27.33 8.51
N GLU A 459 7.34 28.27 9.36
CA GLU A 459 8.22 29.39 9.00
C GLU A 459 9.67 28.91 8.88
N VAL A 460 10.14 28.15 9.88
CA VAL A 460 11.48 27.55 9.87
C VAL A 460 11.64 26.58 8.70
N ASN A 461 10.65 25.72 8.46
CA ASN A 461 10.66 24.75 7.36
C ASN A 461 10.73 25.46 6.00
N LEU A 462 9.93 26.52 5.79
CA LEU A 462 9.95 27.29 4.55
C LEU A 462 11.30 27.98 4.34
N GLN A 463 11.82 28.63 5.38
CA GLN A 463 13.12 29.30 5.32
C GLN A 463 14.24 28.31 4.94
N PHE A 464 14.27 27.15 5.60
CA PHE A 464 15.27 26.12 5.32
C PHE A 464 15.16 25.57 3.89
N VAL A 465 13.95 25.22 3.44
CA VAL A 465 13.72 24.66 2.10
C VAL A 465 14.13 25.65 1.00
N LEU A 466 13.87 26.95 1.17
CA LEU A 466 14.32 27.97 0.22
C LEU A 466 15.85 28.09 0.17
N ILE A 467 16.53 28.06 1.33
CA ILE A 467 18.00 28.05 1.40
C ILE A 467 18.58 26.80 0.71
N LEU A 468 18.02 25.62 1.01
CA LEU A 468 18.44 24.36 0.43
C LEU A 468 18.24 24.33 -1.07
N GLY A 469 17.07 24.76 -1.56
CA GLY A 469 16.77 24.75 -2.98
C GLY A 469 17.61 25.74 -3.79
N GLU A 470 17.96 26.91 -3.22
CA GLU A 470 18.93 27.82 -3.83
C GLU A 470 20.29 27.13 -4.00
N LEU A 471 20.77 26.45 -2.94
CA LEU A 471 22.05 25.74 -2.95
C LEU A 471 22.06 24.57 -3.95
N LEU A 472 21.00 23.76 -3.98
CA LEU A 472 20.88 22.64 -4.91
C LEU A 472 20.79 23.12 -6.37
N THR A 473 20.09 24.23 -6.63
CA THR A 473 20.06 24.86 -7.96
C THR A 473 21.46 25.32 -8.39
N GLN A 474 22.23 25.92 -7.48
CA GLN A 474 23.63 26.30 -7.74
C GLN A 474 24.54 25.09 -8.03
N ARG A 475 24.21 23.92 -7.46
CA ARG A 475 24.90 22.63 -7.69
C ARG A 475 24.41 21.91 -8.96
N GLY A 476 23.46 22.46 -9.69
CA GLY A 476 23.02 21.97 -11.00
C GLY A 476 21.78 21.07 -10.98
N TYR A 477 21.10 20.92 -9.83
CA TYR A 477 19.84 20.18 -9.74
C TYR A 477 18.65 21.01 -10.23
N THR A 478 17.62 20.34 -10.73
CA THR A 478 16.29 20.93 -10.94
C THR A 478 15.50 20.81 -9.65
N VAL A 479 15.20 21.94 -9.01
CA VAL A 479 14.47 21.97 -7.74
C VAL A 479 13.02 22.31 -7.96
N LEU A 480 12.13 21.51 -7.38
CA LEU A 480 10.70 21.73 -7.31
C LEU A 480 10.32 21.91 -5.84
N TYR A 481 9.22 22.63 -5.59
CA TYR A 481 8.72 22.88 -4.24
C TYR A 481 7.27 22.44 -4.14
N THR A 482 6.88 21.80 -3.03
CA THR A 482 5.46 21.64 -2.70
C THR A 482 4.81 22.98 -2.39
N ARG A 483 5.57 23.88 -1.74
CA ARG A 483 5.26 25.30 -1.54
C ARG A 483 6.54 26.13 -1.43
N ASP A 484 6.52 27.33 -1.99
CA ASP A 484 7.56 28.36 -1.84
C ASP A 484 7.03 29.62 -1.12
N SER A 485 5.81 29.53 -0.58
CA SER A 485 5.13 30.57 0.19
C SER A 485 4.36 29.99 1.39
N ASP A 486 3.68 30.83 2.16
CA ASP A 486 2.89 30.41 3.33
C ASP A 486 1.49 29.94 2.91
N GLU A 487 1.44 28.76 2.27
CA GLU A 487 0.20 28.11 1.82
C GLU A 487 0.05 26.71 2.41
N PHE A 488 -1.20 26.26 2.55
CA PHE A 488 -1.51 24.93 3.06
C PHE A 488 -1.65 23.91 1.92
N ILE A 489 -0.83 22.86 1.95
CA ILE A 489 -0.91 21.70 1.04
C ILE A 489 -1.26 20.44 1.86
N PRO A 490 -2.34 19.70 1.52
CA PRO A 490 -2.68 18.43 2.16
C PRO A 490 -1.55 17.39 2.03
N LEU A 491 -1.37 16.54 3.05
CA LEU A 491 -0.25 15.58 3.10
C LEU A 491 -0.18 14.65 1.88
N GLU A 492 -1.32 14.08 1.47
CA GLU A 492 -1.40 13.16 0.32
C GLU A 492 -1.06 13.85 -1.03
N ASP A 493 -1.29 15.17 -1.12
CA ASP A 493 -1.04 15.93 -2.34
C ASP A 493 0.46 16.21 -2.52
N ARG A 494 1.25 16.28 -1.42
CA ARG A 494 2.68 16.62 -1.45
C ARG A 494 3.52 15.59 -2.21
N SER A 495 3.40 14.30 -1.88
CA SER A 495 4.05 13.21 -2.65
C SER A 495 3.41 13.03 -4.03
N GLY A 496 2.11 13.30 -4.15
CA GLY A 496 1.40 13.34 -5.43
C GLY A 496 2.01 14.34 -6.42
N MET A 497 2.37 15.54 -5.96
CA MET A 497 3.07 16.55 -6.78
C MET A 497 4.42 16.01 -7.28
N ALA A 498 5.20 15.35 -6.41
CA ALA A 498 6.47 14.74 -6.79
C ALA A 498 6.30 13.67 -7.88
N ASN A 499 5.25 12.86 -7.76
CA ASN A 499 4.90 11.82 -8.73
C ASN A 499 4.52 12.42 -10.10
N VAL A 500 3.64 13.45 -10.10
CA VAL A 500 3.19 14.13 -11.33
C VAL A 500 4.37 14.77 -12.06
N HIS A 501 5.29 15.38 -11.31
CA HIS A 501 6.47 16.03 -11.87
C HIS A 501 7.64 15.09 -12.12
N LYS A 502 7.50 13.78 -11.82
CA LYS A 502 8.54 12.77 -11.98
C LYS A 502 9.85 13.16 -11.30
N ALA A 503 9.76 13.63 -10.06
CA ALA A 503 10.95 13.93 -9.27
C ALA A 503 11.75 12.65 -8.99
N ASP A 504 13.07 12.75 -8.99
CA ASP A 504 13.98 11.64 -8.70
C ASP A 504 14.14 11.43 -7.18
N LEU A 505 13.94 12.48 -6.38
CA LEU A 505 13.94 12.45 -4.91
C LEU A 505 12.81 13.32 -4.33
N PHE A 506 12.29 12.90 -3.18
CA PHE A 506 11.37 13.69 -2.37
C PHE A 506 11.92 13.90 -0.96
N ILE A 507 12.03 15.16 -0.52
CA ILE A 507 12.61 15.51 0.78
C ILE A 507 11.66 16.43 1.53
N SER A 508 11.02 15.90 2.55
CA SER A 508 10.16 16.66 3.46
C SER A 508 10.96 17.17 4.65
N VAL A 509 10.76 18.44 5.02
CA VAL A 509 11.49 19.12 6.10
C VAL A 509 10.51 19.56 7.17
N HIS A 510 10.81 19.14 8.40
CA HIS A 510 10.02 19.38 9.61
C HIS A 510 10.89 19.85 10.79
N CYS A 511 10.23 20.37 11.83
CA CYS A 511 10.81 20.65 13.12
C CYS A 511 9.97 20.03 14.25
N ASN A 512 10.58 19.07 14.94
CA ASN A 512 9.94 18.30 15.98
C ASN A 512 9.56 19.16 17.20
N ALA A 513 8.77 18.57 18.10
CA ALA A 513 8.44 19.13 19.41
C ALA A 513 8.00 18.02 20.36
N PHE A 514 8.28 18.21 21.64
CA PHE A 514 7.98 17.26 22.68
C PHE A 514 7.37 17.95 23.90
N THR A 515 6.58 17.22 24.69
CA THR A 515 5.89 17.77 25.87
C THR A 515 6.86 18.18 26.98
N GLY A 516 8.06 17.61 27.02
CA GLY A 516 9.16 18.01 27.90
C GLY A 516 10.26 18.77 27.15
N PRO A 517 10.95 19.75 27.78
CA PRO A 517 11.98 20.54 27.11
C PRO A 517 13.32 19.78 26.95
N GLY A 518 13.44 18.55 27.46
CA GLY A 518 14.72 17.82 27.53
C GLY A 518 15.11 17.05 26.26
N LEU A 519 14.16 16.79 25.35
CA LEU A 519 14.43 16.09 24.10
C LEU A 519 14.87 17.10 23.04
N HIS A 520 15.99 16.83 22.38
CA HIS A 520 16.63 17.68 21.39
C HIS A 520 17.53 16.83 20.48
N GLY A 521 17.84 17.33 19.30
CA GLY A 521 18.66 16.63 18.31
C GLY A 521 17.97 16.41 16.97
N LEU A 522 18.74 15.82 16.06
CA LEU A 522 18.36 15.60 14.67
C LEU A 522 17.83 14.18 14.45
N GLU A 523 16.75 14.04 13.69
CA GLU A 523 16.22 12.74 13.26
C GLU A 523 15.94 12.76 11.76
N THR A 524 16.06 11.60 11.10
CA THR A 524 15.66 11.44 9.70
C THR A 524 14.85 10.17 9.54
N TYR A 525 13.75 10.27 8.81
CA TYR A 525 12.77 9.21 8.70
C TYR A 525 12.59 8.75 7.26
N SER A 526 12.42 7.46 7.10
CA SER A 526 11.88 6.83 5.89
C SER A 526 10.52 6.18 6.19
N LEU A 527 9.76 5.86 5.15
CA LEU A 527 8.45 5.23 5.30
C LEU A 527 8.61 3.75 5.71
N ASN A 528 8.13 3.41 6.92
CA ASN A 528 7.86 2.03 7.34
C ASN A 528 6.88 2.03 8.51
N LEU A 529 6.58 0.86 9.08
CA LEU A 529 6.05 0.80 10.44
C LEU A 529 7.00 1.54 11.41
N ALA A 530 6.42 2.09 12.47
CA ALA A 530 7.17 2.86 13.44
C ALA A 530 8.20 1.99 14.17
N SER A 531 9.48 2.38 14.12
CA SER A 531 10.57 1.64 14.76
C SER A 531 10.70 1.90 16.27
N SER A 532 9.97 2.88 16.81
CA SER A 532 9.95 3.20 18.24
C SER A 532 8.67 3.94 18.65
N GLU A 533 8.39 4.00 19.96
CA GLU A 533 7.29 4.80 20.52
C GLU A 533 7.45 6.30 20.20
N ASP A 534 8.70 6.79 20.17
CA ASP A 534 9.00 8.14 19.72
C ASP A 534 8.62 8.34 18.25
N ALA A 535 8.96 7.39 17.36
CA ALA A 535 8.57 7.44 15.96
C ALA A 535 7.06 7.39 15.76
N VAL A 536 6.32 6.59 16.56
CA VAL A 536 4.85 6.59 16.56
C VAL A 536 4.31 7.99 16.88
N ARG A 537 4.83 8.62 17.93
CA ARG A 537 4.37 9.95 18.36
C ARG A 537 4.65 11.03 17.31
N VAL A 538 5.84 11.01 16.71
CA VAL A 538 6.20 11.97 15.66
C VAL A 538 5.29 11.76 14.46
N ALA A 539 5.17 10.53 13.95
CA ALA A 539 4.25 10.22 12.85
C ALA A 539 2.81 10.61 13.18
N ALA A 540 2.32 10.31 14.38
CA ALA A 540 0.98 10.66 14.82
C ALA A 540 0.69 12.17 14.75
N ARG A 541 1.67 12.98 15.11
CA ARG A 541 1.57 14.43 15.06
C ARG A 541 1.65 14.95 13.62
N GLU A 542 2.62 14.48 12.85
CA GLU A 542 2.80 14.94 11.46
C GLU A 542 1.65 14.49 10.55
N ASN A 543 0.94 13.43 10.97
CA ASN A 543 -0.25 12.92 10.33
C ASN A 543 -1.55 13.60 10.82
N ASP A 544 -1.47 14.48 11.82
CA ASP A 544 -2.62 15.18 12.37
C ASP A 544 -3.26 16.08 11.30
N GLY A 545 -4.59 16.17 11.31
CA GLY A 545 -5.36 16.81 10.24
C GLY A 545 -5.77 15.90 9.07
N THR A 546 -5.44 14.61 9.11
CA THR A 546 -6.03 13.59 8.22
C THR A 546 -7.31 12.99 8.82
N THR A 547 -8.29 12.60 7.99
CA THR A 547 -9.54 11.96 8.47
C THR A 547 -9.38 10.47 8.81
N ARG A 548 -8.16 9.93 8.78
CA ARG A 548 -7.86 8.50 8.98
C ARG A 548 -7.09 8.32 10.29
N SER A 549 -7.54 7.42 11.16
CA SER A 549 -6.89 7.15 12.44
C SER A 549 -5.54 6.45 12.24
N ILE A 550 -4.56 6.65 13.13
CA ILE A 550 -3.31 5.88 13.18
C ILE A 550 -3.59 4.38 13.39
N SER A 551 -4.71 4.03 14.04
CA SER A 551 -5.17 2.64 14.13
C SER A 551 -5.73 2.09 12.81
N ASP A 552 -6.29 2.96 11.95
CA ASP A 552 -6.64 2.60 10.57
C ASP A 552 -5.36 2.49 9.72
N LEU A 553 -4.28 3.15 10.15
CA LEU A 553 -3.00 3.23 9.47
C LEU A 553 -2.22 1.92 9.55
N ASP A 554 -2.18 1.18 10.66
CA ASP A 554 -1.50 -0.15 10.71
C ASP A 554 -2.08 -1.16 9.68
N VAL A 555 -3.36 -0.99 9.31
CA VAL A 555 -4.07 -1.80 8.30
C VAL A 555 -3.91 -1.25 6.87
N ILE A 556 -3.77 0.08 6.72
CA ILE A 556 -3.63 0.80 5.43
C ILE A 556 -2.16 0.94 4.97
N LEU A 557 -1.19 0.90 5.90
CA LEU A 557 0.23 1.18 5.66
C LEU A 557 0.92 0.14 4.80
N THR A 558 0.53 -1.13 4.95
CA THR A 558 1.17 -2.21 4.20
C THR A 558 0.91 -2.06 2.70
N ASP A 559 -0.24 -1.49 2.32
CA ASP A 559 -0.66 -1.29 0.92
C ASP A 559 -0.04 -0.02 0.28
N LEU A 560 0.15 1.05 1.06
CA LEU A 560 0.76 2.31 0.58
C LEU A 560 2.30 2.25 0.48
N MET A 561 2.91 1.31 1.19
CA MET A 561 4.33 1.05 1.18
C MET A 561 4.81 0.25 -0.05
N LEU A 562 3.91 -0.42 -0.78
CA LEU A 562 4.26 -1.35 -1.87
C LEU A 562 4.88 -0.69 -3.11
N ASN A 563 4.60 0.59 -3.35
CA ASN A 563 5.22 1.38 -4.42
C ASN A 563 6.28 2.36 -3.90
N SER A 564 6.51 2.38 -2.59
CA SER A 564 7.52 3.26 -2.01
C SER A 564 8.88 2.60 -2.15
N LYS A 565 9.87 3.40 -2.52
CA LYS A 565 11.26 3.01 -2.68
C LYS A 565 11.90 2.82 -1.30
N ILE A 566 11.37 1.93 -0.44
CA ILE A 566 11.67 1.88 1.00
C ILE A 566 13.16 1.68 1.26
N ASN A 567 13.77 0.71 0.58
CA ASN A 567 15.18 0.41 0.77
C ASN A 567 16.04 1.58 0.29
N GLU A 568 15.71 2.14 -0.86
CA GLU A 568 16.41 3.29 -1.41
C GLU A 568 16.18 4.56 -0.57
N SER A 569 15.03 4.70 0.07
CA SER A 569 14.66 5.79 0.98
C SER A 569 15.36 5.67 2.32
N GLN A 570 15.51 4.44 2.83
CA GLN A 570 16.32 4.16 4.01
C GLN A 570 17.79 4.47 3.74
N ASP A 571 18.31 4.05 2.58
CA ASP A 571 19.68 4.37 2.19
C ASP A 571 19.92 5.88 2.00
N LEU A 572 18.94 6.56 1.40
CA LEU A 572 18.93 8.02 1.31
C LEU A 572 18.91 8.66 2.69
N ALA A 573 18.05 8.19 3.60
CA ALA A 573 17.95 8.69 4.97
C ALA A 573 19.28 8.53 5.70
N ASP A 574 19.90 7.36 5.65
CA ASP A 574 21.17 7.07 6.34
C ASP A 574 22.31 7.94 5.80
N THR A 575 22.37 8.09 4.46
CA THR A 575 23.40 8.89 3.79
C THR A 575 23.23 10.38 4.11
N VAL A 576 22.01 10.91 3.98
CA VAL A 576 21.70 12.32 4.29
C VAL A 576 21.93 12.63 5.77
N HIS A 577 21.47 11.76 6.67
CA HIS A 577 21.63 11.95 8.10
C HIS A 577 23.10 12.03 8.52
N THR A 578 23.93 11.13 7.98
CA THR A 578 25.37 11.12 8.23
C THR A 578 26.02 12.45 7.84
N SER A 579 25.68 12.98 6.67
CA SER A 579 26.26 14.24 6.17
C SER A 579 25.74 15.47 6.94
N LEU A 580 24.46 15.47 7.37
CA LEU A 580 23.90 16.49 8.26
C LEU A 580 24.62 16.57 9.61
N VAL A 581 24.82 15.42 10.27
CA VAL A 581 25.52 15.36 11.56
C VAL A 581 26.97 15.80 11.39
N ALA A 582 27.66 15.29 10.36
CA ALA A 582 29.06 15.61 10.08
C ALA A 582 29.27 17.11 9.80
N SER A 583 28.38 17.75 9.03
CA SER A 583 28.50 19.16 8.66
C SER A 583 28.35 20.09 9.84
N SER A 584 27.55 19.72 10.84
CA SER A 584 27.04 20.69 11.81
C SER A 584 27.56 20.49 13.23
N ARG A 585 27.89 19.24 13.63
CA ARG A 585 28.37 18.91 14.99
C ARG A 585 29.71 19.53 15.40
N GLN A 586 30.48 20.07 14.44
CA GLN A 586 31.77 20.72 14.70
C GLN A 586 31.61 22.15 15.24
N VAL A 587 30.44 22.75 15.03
CA VAL A 587 30.16 24.16 15.34
C VAL A 587 29.00 24.29 16.33
N TYR A 588 28.01 23.41 16.23
CA TYR A 588 26.79 23.44 17.03
C TYR A 588 26.66 22.19 17.88
N ASP A 589 26.03 22.32 19.06
CA ASP A 589 25.73 21.20 19.95
C ASP A 589 24.52 20.42 19.42
N ILE A 590 24.80 19.44 18.56
CA ILE A 590 23.77 18.62 17.94
C ILE A 590 23.83 17.22 18.54
N ARG A 591 22.68 16.78 19.03
CA ARG A 591 22.47 15.39 19.39
C ARG A 591 22.05 14.59 18.15
N ASP A 592 22.80 13.55 17.85
CA ASP A 592 22.48 12.56 16.83
C ASP A 592 21.44 11.58 17.42
N LEU A 593 20.22 11.60 16.89
CA LEU A 593 19.16 10.66 17.25
C LEU A 593 18.94 9.60 16.14
N GLY A 594 19.76 9.64 15.09
CA GLY A 594 19.83 8.65 14.03
C GLY A 594 18.67 8.68 13.04
N THR A 595 18.64 7.63 12.23
CA THR A 595 17.55 7.36 11.30
C THR A 595 16.50 6.46 11.94
N ARG A 596 15.24 6.66 11.53
CA ARG A 596 14.10 5.89 12.02
C ARG A 596 13.14 5.60 10.88
N THR A 597 12.18 4.73 11.14
CA THR A 597 11.09 4.48 10.22
C THR A 597 9.77 4.79 10.89
N ALA A 598 8.84 5.38 10.16
CA ALA A 598 7.51 5.62 10.67
C ALA A 598 6.47 5.85 9.56
N PRO A 599 5.17 5.70 9.87
CA PRO A 599 4.11 5.74 8.88
C PRO A 599 3.67 7.15 8.51
N PHE A 600 4.56 7.95 7.93
CA PHE A 600 4.26 9.33 7.56
C PHE A 600 3.39 9.42 6.30
N TYR A 601 2.19 10.01 6.37
CA TYR A 601 1.30 10.20 5.21
C TYR A 601 1.97 10.94 4.07
N VAL A 602 2.84 11.92 4.38
CA VAL A 602 3.56 12.70 3.37
C VAL A 602 4.54 11.86 2.54
N LEU A 603 5.05 10.75 3.09
CA LEU A 603 5.95 9.83 2.37
C LEU A 603 5.17 8.72 1.65
N MET A 604 3.89 8.54 1.98
CA MET A 604 3.07 7.48 1.40
C MET A 604 2.75 7.76 -0.07
N GLY A 605 2.84 6.71 -0.88
CA GLY A 605 2.58 6.77 -2.32
C GLY A 605 3.65 7.48 -3.16
N ALA A 606 4.78 7.91 -2.58
CA ALA A 606 5.92 8.43 -3.33
C ALA A 606 6.52 7.33 -4.22
N LYS A 607 6.66 7.59 -5.52
CA LYS A 607 7.22 6.67 -6.53
C LYS A 607 8.75 6.74 -6.65
N MET A 608 9.37 7.61 -5.86
CA MET A 608 10.82 7.87 -5.79
C MET A 608 11.31 7.72 -4.34
N PRO A 609 12.63 7.62 -4.09
CA PRO A 609 13.16 7.66 -2.73
C PRO A 609 12.74 8.93 -1.99
N ALA A 610 12.18 8.75 -0.80
CA ALA A 610 11.47 9.79 -0.06
C ALA A 610 11.84 9.77 1.43
N ILE A 611 12.24 10.91 1.97
CA ILE A 611 12.62 11.05 3.39
C ILE A 611 11.93 12.24 4.05
N LEU A 612 11.78 12.18 5.38
CA LEU A 612 11.40 13.31 6.23
C LEU A 612 12.56 13.63 7.18
N VAL A 613 12.99 14.90 7.21
CA VAL A 613 14.09 15.38 8.04
C VAL A 613 13.53 16.24 9.17
N GLU A 614 13.78 15.85 10.42
CA GLU A 614 13.51 16.65 11.61
C GLU A 614 14.77 17.45 11.99
N LEU A 615 14.73 18.76 11.77
CA LEU A 615 15.91 19.63 11.96
C LEU A 615 16.30 19.87 13.43
N GLY A 616 15.39 19.59 14.35
CA GLY A 616 15.52 19.82 15.79
C GLY A 616 14.18 19.99 16.48
N TYR A 617 14.19 20.07 17.81
CA TYR A 617 12.99 20.22 18.64
C TYR A 617 12.72 21.69 18.99
N LEU A 618 11.67 22.31 18.42
CA LEU A 618 11.30 23.71 18.69
C LEU A 618 11.01 23.99 20.17
N THR A 619 10.61 22.97 20.93
CA THR A 619 10.36 23.06 22.38
C THR A 619 11.63 23.04 23.23
N ASN A 620 12.77 22.62 22.69
CA ASN A 620 14.04 22.64 23.38
C ASN A 620 14.77 23.98 23.13
N GLY A 621 15.39 24.53 24.19
CA GLY A 621 16.05 25.84 24.10
C GLY A 621 17.29 25.84 23.19
N THR A 622 18.11 24.79 23.25
CA THR A 622 19.32 24.66 22.43
C THR A 622 18.98 24.52 20.95
N ASP A 623 18.07 23.60 20.60
CA ASP A 623 17.64 23.44 19.22
C ASP A 623 16.91 24.69 18.71
N ALA A 624 16.08 25.35 19.53
CA ALA A 624 15.43 26.60 19.11
C ALA A 624 16.43 27.73 18.85
N GLU A 625 17.49 27.86 19.66
CA GLU A 625 18.57 28.82 19.40
C GLU A 625 19.27 28.52 18.07
N HIS A 626 19.51 27.25 17.75
CA HIS A 626 20.07 26.84 16.47
C HIS A 626 19.11 27.10 15.29
N LEU A 627 17.83 26.72 15.42
CA LEU A 627 16.82 26.89 14.36
C LEU A 627 16.50 28.36 14.07
N ALA A 628 16.76 29.27 15.01
CA ALA A 628 16.68 30.72 14.81
C ALA A 628 17.91 31.33 14.12
N ASP A 629 19.03 30.59 14.04
CA ASP A 629 20.29 31.04 13.45
C ASP A 629 20.36 30.68 11.95
N GLU A 630 20.42 31.71 11.10
CA GLU A 630 20.51 31.51 9.65
C GLU A 630 21.82 30.79 9.25
N ASP A 631 22.92 30.99 9.97
CA ASP A 631 24.20 30.30 9.70
C ASP A 631 24.09 28.80 10.00
N TYR A 632 23.31 28.43 11.01
CA TYR A 632 22.97 27.03 11.30
C TYR A 632 22.16 26.42 10.15
N LEU A 633 21.08 27.09 9.71
CA LEU A 633 20.24 26.61 8.60
C LEU A 633 21.05 26.45 7.30
N ARG A 634 21.95 27.39 6.98
CA ARG A 634 22.84 27.29 5.81
C ARG A 634 23.82 26.13 5.92
N ARG A 635 24.37 25.86 7.10
CA ARG A 635 25.28 24.73 7.34
C ARG A 635 24.55 23.39 7.24
N MET A 636 23.34 23.30 7.78
CA MET A 636 22.46 22.14 7.65
C MET A 636 22.06 21.91 6.20
N ALA A 637 21.69 22.95 5.45
CA ALA A 637 21.38 22.85 4.02
C ALA A 637 22.59 22.36 3.21
N ALA A 638 23.81 22.81 3.55
CA ALA A 638 25.04 22.31 2.93
C ALA A 638 25.31 20.83 3.25
N GLY A 639 25.05 20.38 4.48
CA GLY A 639 25.15 18.98 4.87
C GLY A 639 24.14 18.10 4.13
N LEU A 640 22.89 18.56 4.00
CA LEU A 640 21.84 17.85 3.28
C LEU A 640 22.17 17.74 1.79
N ALA A 641 22.58 18.84 1.16
CA ALA A 641 23.00 18.84 -0.24
C ALA A 641 24.20 17.91 -0.48
N GLN A 642 25.17 17.86 0.45
CA GLN A 642 26.26 16.90 0.38
C GLN A 642 25.77 15.46 0.49
N GLY A 643 24.86 15.16 1.42
CA GLY A 643 24.27 13.82 1.56
C GLY A 643 23.53 13.34 0.30
N ILE A 644 22.87 14.25 -0.42
CA ILE A 644 22.24 13.93 -1.71
C ILE A 644 23.30 13.58 -2.78
N GLU A 645 24.40 14.34 -2.84
CA GLU A 645 25.50 14.06 -3.77
C GLU A 645 26.22 12.74 -3.45
N ASP A 646 26.40 12.45 -2.16
CA ASP A 646 26.98 11.20 -1.69
C ASP A 646 26.08 10.00 -2.07
N TYR A 647 24.76 10.15 -1.89
CA TYR A 647 23.77 9.15 -2.28
C TYR A 647 23.74 8.92 -3.79
N LYS A 648 23.72 10.01 -4.58
CA LYS A 648 23.81 9.96 -6.05
C LYS A 648 25.07 9.21 -6.49
N SER A 649 26.22 9.56 -5.91
CA SER A 649 27.52 8.93 -6.23
C SER A 649 27.51 7.43 -5.91
N LYS A 650 26.86 7.03 -4.81
CA LYS A 650 26.72 5.64 -4.41
C LYS A 650 25.91 4.84 -5.44
N ILE A 651 24.77 5.36 -5.89
CA ILE A 651 23.94 4.71 -6.92
C ILE A 651 24.68 4.59 -8.25
N GLU A 652 25.33 5.67 -8.69
CA GLU A 652 26.11 5.69 -9.93
C GLU A 652 27.24 4.66 -9.92
N HIS A 653 27.90 4.48 -8.76
CA HIS A 653 28.95 3.47 -8.61
C HIS A 653 28.43 2.04 -8.71
N PHE A 654 27.28 1.73 -8.09
CA PHE A 654 26.64 0.40 -8.21
C PHE A 654 26.26 0.08 -9.66
N ALA A 655 25.75 1.07 -10.39
CA ALA A 655 25.37 0.92 -11.79
C ALA A 655 26.56 0.71 -12.74
N ALA A 656 27.76 1.17 -12.37
CA ALA A 656 28.98 0.99 -13.15
C ALA A 656 29.71 -0.35 -12.92
N LEU A 657 29.31 -1.10 -11.87
CA LEU A 657 29.91 -2.38 -11.49
C LEU A 657 29.16 -3.62 -12.04
N GLN A 658 27.96 -3.42 -12.59
CA GLN A 658 27.17 -4.44 -13.32
C GLN A 658 27.42 -4.32 -14.82
#